data_AF-A0A9E2H851-F1
#
_entry.id   AF-A0A9E2H851-F1
#
_cell.length_a   1.000
_cell.length_b   1.000
_cell.length_c   1.000
_cell.angle_alpha   90.00
_cell.angle_beta   90.00
_cell.angle_gamma   90.00
#
_symmetry.space_group_name_H-M   'P 1'
#
loop_
_entity.id
_entity.type
_entity.pdbx_description
1 polymer ?
#
loop_
_entity_poly.entity_id
_entity_poly.type
_entity_poly.pdbx_seq_one_letter_code
_entity_poly.pdbx_strand_id
1 'polypeptide(L)'
;MRFRIKQAVLIGVVTLVVIWGCSEKVSEPPEDTSNREVTLQRILDFQTEMGSLLHSLLDQMDTVLAKQLVLTAILKEPSLVAKAVINSQGIAIEYTSGHIGGIMIDAEDMANAHEQSGARKESISTISLETRDMPLSRKSAFLCPIYSDRKDFADAVISAANENLWKAGFDEFELYLDDNCGLDRFADIEGYGVVHIYSHSFAWPAKDRIENIFLMTGDTASLELDQIYADELSSAKICLIYIPGKGNTIFVSPRFISSHNDFSNDLSIIYLGFGYGFLGKWPLEMRYNAKAGAIISYDWRVFAERNRDWACGFYEVMTDTSRFKDMSIKDWYESIETRYLDSLETLPPLPRWTAIRYHGISDLSFWKALRLISVSPLLGKIGAEVELRGIGFGNIQGESSASFAGVDAQAISWSDTLIKTTVPVGGRTGGVTVGVGGTETNPVTFVVNEITDIVPGSGAYGDTVKISGYGFGTHQNGNSVLLGQDIVDIVDWTDSDVFFRIPDGSVTGQVFARLYDQITRKILLEVYGITAVSPAHATFGSYFTIQGSELDHHYYEHGITFNGVPVVQIYNWGDNEIRGLIPVGSSSGGVVVTIDGESTKGYPIAITGINDIQPRWGGEQCMRTIHGTGFGEMAETILFGDLMATDILSWNDSLIELRSPLTAKSGSVRVGLPEIVSNGIAVSIMNIDKLVPAWGFPGDTISIYGESFREYKITDSVMFGEDPGAIIYWSDTMVNAIAPPQVTTGDVRLHVLGQVSNGVLFTVARPPAMGYLRDESLDKVCILPAKLVWTY
;
A
#
# COMPACT_ATOMS: atom_id res chain seq x y z
N MET A 1 -31.70 -2.63 -49.67
CA MET A 1 -32.34 -1.30 -49.59
C MET A 1 -31.45 -0.33 -50.36
N ARG A 2 -32.00 0.29 -51.39
CA ARG A 2 -31.30 1.15 -52.37
C ARG A 2 -30.89 2.48 -51.75
N PHE A 3 -29.80 3.09 -52.20
CA PHE A 3 -29.90 4.42 -52.82
C PHE A 3 -28.85 4.58 -53.92
N ARG A 4 -29.35 4.59 -55.17
CA ARG A 4 -28.71 5.20 -56.34
C ARG A 4 -29.39 6.55 -56.55
N ILE A 5 -28.63 7.60 -56.81
CA ILE A 5 -29.10 8.78 -57.55
C ILE A 5 -28.38 8.79 -58.90
N LYS A 6 -29.19 9.01 -59.94
CA LYS A 6 -28.88 8.92 -61.38
C LYS A 6 -28.65 10.33 -61.97
N GLN A 7 -27.71 10.38 -62.92
CA GLN A 7 -27.73 11.05 -64.24
C GLN A 7 -27.87 12.60 -64.26
N ALA A 8 -27.29 13.37 -65.20
CA ALA A 8 -26.98 13.14 -66.62
C ALA A 8 -25.92 14.19 -67.09
N VAL A 9 -24.90 13.87 -67.92
CA VAL A 9 -24.83 13.88 -69.41
C VAL A 9 -24.52 15.27 -70.03
N LEU A 10 -23.36 15.42 -70.74
CA LEU A 10 -23.23 15.56 -72.22
C LEU A 10 -21.93 16.30 -72.69
N ILE A 11 -21.08 15.55 -73.41
CA ILE A 11 -20.33 15.82 -74.70
C ILE A 11 -19.40 17.04 -74.87
N GLY A 12 -18.20 16.77 -75.40
CA GLY A 12 -17.42 17.72 -76.21
C GLY A 12 -16.00 17.30 -76.67
N VAL A 13 -15.89 16.43 -77.69
CA VAL A 13 -14.92 16.44 -78.85
C VAL A 13 -13.41 16.64 -78.59
N VAL A 14 -12.58 15.57 -78.62
CA VAL A 14 -11.65 15.08 -79.70
C VAL A 14 -10.48 15.99 -80.10
N THR A 15 -9.24 15.49 -79.89
CA THR A 15 -8.08 15.35 -80.83
C THR A 15 -6.98 14.59 -80.04
N LEU A 16 -6.69 13.29 -80.20
CA LEU A 16 -6.18 12.47 -81.31
C LEU A 16 -4.75 12.82 -81.77
N VAL A 17 -3.75 12.15 -81.17
CA VAL A 17 -2.59 11.61 -81.90
C VAL A 17 -2.39 10.15 -81.51
N VAL A 18 -2.35 9.35 -82.56
CA VAL A 18 -2.33 7.88 -82.73
C VAL A 18 -0.85 7.46 -82.76
N ILE A 19 -0.43 6.25 -82.37
CA ILE A 19 -0.41 4.98 -83.14
C ILE A 19 0.07 3.89 -82.15
N TRP A 20 -0.73 2.86 -81.82
CA TRP A 20 -0.95 1.56 -82.53
C TRP A 20 0.19 0.55 -82.27
N GLY A 21 -0.02 -0.74 -81.99
CA GLY A 21 -1.21 -1.60 -81.99
C GLY A 21 -0.89 -2.93 -81.25
N CYS A 22 -1.90 -3.58 -80.66
CA CYS A 22 -2.55 -4.83 -81.14
C CYS A 22 -1.68 -6.09 -80.97
N SER A 23 -2.04 -6.95 -80.01
CA SER A 23 -2.74 -8.26 -80.19
C SER A 23 -1.82 -9.30 -80.84
N GLU A 24 -1.79 -10.57 -80.46
CA GLU A 24 -2.85 -11.48 -80.08
C GLU A 24 -2.15 -12.80 -79.65
N LYS A 25 -2.92 -13.74 -79.09
CA LYS A 25 -2.47 -15.08 -78.67
C LYS A 25 -1.49 -15.72 -79.66
N VAL A 26 -0.36 -16.23 -79.16
CA VAL A 26 0.53 -17.11 -79.91
C VAL A 26 0.76 -18.39 -79.10
N SER A 27 0.59 -19.49 -79.83
CA SER A 27 0.81 -20.92 -79.55
C SER A 27 1.95 -21.28 -78.60
N GLU A 28 1.71 -22.33 -77.80
CA GLU A 28 2.75 -23.11 -77.09
C GLU A 28 3.87 -23.56 -78.05
N PRO A 29 5.16 -23.36 -77.71
CA PRO A 29 6.28 -24.03 -78.37
C PRO A 29 6.77 -25.26 -77.56
N PRO A 30 7.44 -26.22 -78.22
CA PRO A 30 7.74 -27.54 -77.65
C PRO A 30 9.06 -27.62 -76.86
N GLU A 31 9.09 -28.54 -75.88
CA GLU A 31 10.22 -28.92 -75.01
C GLU A 31 11.42 -29.55 -75.77
N ASP A 32 12.65 -29.19 -75.39
CA ASP A 32 13.86 -30.02 -75.60
C ASP A 32 14.84 -29.88 -74.43
N THR A 33 14.73 -30.81 -73.46
CA THR A 33 15.54 -30.92 -72.23
C THR A 33 16.83 -31.74 -72.41
N SER A 34 17.02 -32.42 -73.55
CA SER A 34 18.13 -33.37 -73.79
C SER A 34 19.51 -32.70 -73.97
N ASN A 35 19.52 -31.43 -74.34
CA ASN A 35 20.73 -30.65 -74.64
C ASN A 35 21.38 -30.03 -73.38
N ARG A 36 20.67 -30.00 -72.24
CA ARG A 36 21.04 -29.22 -71.03
C ARG A 36 21.81 -30.02 -69.97
N GLU A 37 21.43 -31.27 -69.68
CA GLU A 37 22.23 -32.18 -68.81
C GLU A 37 23.60 -32.52 -69.42
N VAL A 38 23.64 -32.71 -70.75
CA VAL A 38 24.88 -32.93 -71.50
C VAL A 38 25.82 -31.72 -71.39
N THR A 39 25.29 -30.50 -71.27
CA THR A 39 26.10 -29.29 -71.14
C THR A 39 26.74 -29.18 -69.75
N LEU A 40 26.00 -29.47 -68.68
CA LEU A 40 26.52 -29.45 -67.31
C LEU A 40 27.54 -30.58 -67.07
N GLN A 41 27.25 -31.81 -67.53
CA GLN A 41 28.18 -32.92 -67.40
C GLN A 41 29.48 -32.66 -68.16
N ARG A 42 29.40 -32.05 -69.36
CA ARG A 42 30.59 -31.63 -70.11
C ARG A 42 31.40 -30.57 -69.37
N ILE A 43 30.77 -29.65 -68.64
CA ILE A 43 31.48 -28.67 -67.80
C ILE A 43 32.20 -29.36 -66.64
N LEU A 44 31.54 -30.29 -65.95
CA LEU A 44 32.13 -31.03 -64.82
C LEU A 44 33.27 -31.96 -65.26
N ASP A 45 33.08 -32.68 -66.37
CA ASP A 45 34.10 -33.54 -66.97
C ASP A 45 35.31 -32.72 -67.39
N PHE A 46 35.07 -31.55 -68.00
CA PHE A 46 36.13 -30.63 -68.40
C PHE A 46 36.89 -30.05 -67.21
N GLN A 47 36.20 -29.65 -66.14
CA GLN A 47 36.85 -29.23 -64.89
C GLN A 47 37.65 -30.35 -64.24
N THR A 48 37.16 -31.59 -64.33
CA THR A 48 37.85 -32.78 -63.82
C THR A 48 39.11 -33.06 -64.63
N GLU A 49 39.05 -32.98 -65.95
CA GLU A 49 40.20 -33.14 -66.84
C GLU A 49 41.26 -32.08 -66.57
N MET A 50 40.85 -30.80 -66.55
CA MET A 50 41.76 -29.68 -66.32
C MET A 50 42.31 -29.67 -64.89
N GLY A 51 41.52 -30.09 -63.89
CA GLY A 51 41.98 -30.28 -62.52
C GLY A 51 43.01 -31.39 -62.40
N SER A 52 42.82 -32.51 -63.12
CA SER A 52 43.79 -33.62 -63.17
C SER A 52 45.08 -33.21 -63.88
N LEU A 53 44.97 -32.45 -64.98
CA LEU A 53 46.11 -31.85 -65.67
C LEU A 53 46.88 -30.90 -64.73
N LEU A 54 46.17 -30.02 -64.02
CA LEU A 54 46.77 -29.11 -63.05
C LEU A 54 47.52 -29.86 -61.96
N HIS A 55 46.89 -30.89 -61.39
CA HIS A 55 47.51 -31.72 -60.36
C HIS A 55 48.80 -32.39 -60.87
N SER A 56 48.76 -33.02 -62.05
CA SER A 56 49.95 -33.64 -62.66
C SER A 56 51.07 -32.64 -62.99
N LEU A 57 50.73 -31.41 -63.36
CA LEU A 57 51.71 -30.37 -63.65
C LEU A 57 52.32 -29.82 -62.36
N LEU A 58 51.55 -29.63 -61.29
CA LEU A 58 52.07 -29.15 -60.00
C LEU A 58 53.16 -30.07 -59.42
N ASP A 59 53.13 -31.37 -59.71
CA ASP A 59 54.18 -32.32 -59.29
C ASP A 59 55.52 -32.14 -60.04
N GLN A 60 55.53 -31.45 -61.18
CA GLN A 60 56.68 -31.39 -62.10
C GLN A 60 57.19 -29.97 -62.37
N MET A 61 56.43 -28.94 -62.01
CA MET A 61 56.73 -27.53 -62.30
C MET A 61 56.16 -26.61 -61.23
N ASP A 62 56.66 -25.38 -61.15
CA ASP A 62 56.17 -24.40 -60.18
C ASP A 62 54.71 -24.01 -60.44
N THR A 63 54.04 -23.60 -59.38
CA THR A 63 52.60 -23.27 -59.36
C THR A 63 52.21 -22.19 -60.36
N VAL A 64 53.09 -21.23 -60.68
CA VAL A 64 52.79 -20.16 -61.63
C VAL A 64 52.79 -20.72 -63.06
N LEU A 65 53.79 -21.51 -63.41
CA LEU A 65 53.91 -22.12 -64.73
C LEU A 65 52.82 -23.18 -64.96
N ALA A 66 52.53 -24.01 -63.96
CA ALA A 66 51.45 -24.99 -64.00
C ALA A 66 50.10 -24.31 -64.29
N LYS A 67 49.77 -23.23 -63.55
CA LYS A 67 48.56 -22.43 -63.78
C LYS A 67 48.50 -21.85 -65.18
N GLN A 68 49.59 -21.29 -65.68
CA GLN A 68 49.63 -20.67 -67.01
C GLN A 68 49.37 -21.70 -68.11
N LEU A 69 49.92 -22.91 -67.98
CA LEU A 69 49.70 -23.99 -68.93
C LEU A 69 48.28 -24.53 -68.87
N VAL A 70 47.69 -24.67 -67.69
CA VAL A 70 46.29 -25.09 -67.55
C VAL A 70 45.33 -24.02 -68.04
N LEU A 71 45.57 -22.74 -67.75
CA LEU A 71 44.79 -21.64 -68.35
C LEU A 71 44.86 -21.69 -69.87
N THR A 72 46.04 -21.94 -70.42
CA THR A 72 46.24 -22.10 -71.87
C THR A 72 45.47 -23.30 -72.41
N ALA A 73 45.44 -24.42 -71.69
CA ALA A 73 44.66 -25.60 -72.05
C ALA A 73 43.15 -25.33 -71.98
N ILE A 74 42.68 -24.62 -70.95
CA ILE A 74 41.28 -24.21 -70.78
C ILE A 74 40.82 -23.33 -71.95
N LEU A 75 41.63 -22.34 -72.33
CA LEU A 75 41.31 -21.41 -73.42
C LEU A 75 41.40 -22.05 -74.82
N LYS A 76 41.93 -23.28 -74.96
CA LYS A 76 41.96 -24.03 -76.23
C LYS A 76 40.62 -24.69 -76.57
N GLU A 77 39.65 -24.66 -75.67
CA GLU A 77 38.29 -25.15 -75.90
C GLU A 77 37.27 -24.00 -76.05
N PRO A 78 37.38 -23.14 -77.09
CA PRO A 78 36.53 -21.96 -77.27
C PRO A 78 35.06 -22.30 -77.59
N SER A 79 34.76 -23.57 -77.86
CA SER A 79 33.38 -24.05 -78.03
C SER A 79 32.67 -24.22 -76.68
N LEU A 80 33.43 -24.38 -75.59
CA LEU A 80 32.93 -24.60 -74.23
C LEU A 80 33.25 -23.44 -73.29
N VAL A 81 34.41 -22.78 -73.45
CA VAL A 81 34.90 -21.71 -72.58
C VAL A 81 34.82 -20.36 -73.27
N ALA A 82 34.09 -19.41 -72.69
CA ALA A 82 34.01 -18.03 -73.16
C ALA A 82 35.19 -17.18 -72.63
N LYS A 83 35.57 -17.39 -71.37
CA LYS A 83 36.67 -16.65 -70.73
C LYS A 83 37.29 -17.46 -69.59
N ALA A 84 38.59 -17.33 -69.35
CA ALA A 84 39.22 -17.86 -68.16
C ALA A 84 40.36 -16.95 -67.70
N VAL A 85 40.58 -16.85 -66.39
CA VAL A 85 41.58 -15.95 -65.79
C VAL A 85 42.24 -16.63 -64.60
N ILE A 86 43.57 -16.53 -64.51
CA ILE A 86 44.33 -16.94 -63.31
C ILE A 86 44.21 -15.87 -62.24
N ASN A 87 43.91 -16.30 -61.02
CA ASN A 87 44.04 -15.47 -59.83
C ASN A 87 44.98 -16.12 -58.80
N SER A 88 44.94 -15.61 -57.58
CA SER A 88 45.81 -16.06 -56.51
C SER A 88 45.48 -17.43 -55.94
N GLN A 89 44.25 -17.90 -56.11
CA GLN A 89 43.74 -19.15 -55.53
C GLN A 89 43.54 -20.24 -56.59
N GLY A 90 43.61 -19.89 -57.87
CA GLY A 90 43.42 -20.85 -58.95
C GLY A 90 43.08 -20.20 -60.28
N ILE A 91 42.18 -20.84 -61.02
CA ILE A 91 41.73 -20.41 -62.35
C ILE A 91 40.21 -20.26 -62.31
N ALA A 92 39.71 -19.05 -62.58
CA ALA A 92 38.27 -18.80 -62.78
C ALA A 92 37.92 -19.00 -64.25
N ILE A 93 36.76 -19.61 -64.53
CA ILE A 93 36.32 -20.03 -65.87
C ILE A 93 34.87 -19.61 -66.10
N GLU A 94 34.60 -18.93 -67.19
CA GLU A 94 33.29 -18.59 -67.75
C GLU A 94 33.09 -19.43 -69.02
N TYR A 95 31.99 -20.17 -69.07
CA TYR A 95 31.64 -21.07 -70.18
C TYR A 95 30.78 -20.35 -71.23
N THR A 96 30.86 -20.78 -72.49
CA THR A 96 30.08 -20.23 -73.62
C THR A 96 28.58 -20.37 -73.44
N SER A 97 28.17 -21.32 -72.62
CA SER A 97 26.79 -21.47 -72.18
C SER A 97 26.36 -20.25 -71.36
N GLY A 98 27.25 -19.69 -70.51
CA GLY A 98 26.97 -18.64 -69.51
C GLY A 98 27.23 -19.10 -68.06
N HIS A 99 27.50 -20.39 -67.84
CA HIS A 99 27.91 -20.94 -66.53
C HIS A 99 29.28 -20.37 -66.12
N ILE A 100 29.55 -20.21 -64.82
CA ILE A 100 30.91 -19.94 -64.31
C ILE A 100 31.30 -21.05 -63.36
N GLY A 101 32.58 -21.38 -63.37
CA GLY A 101 33.19 -22.26 -62.39
C GLY A 101 34.63 -21.87 -62.15
N GLY A 102 35.37 -22.72 -61.44
CA GLY A 102 36.79 -22.50 -61.21
C GLY A 102 37.50 -23.77 -60.79
N ILE A 103 38.82 -23.75 -60.95
CA ILE A 103 39.74 -24.79 -60.48
C ILE A 103 40.58 -24.15 -59.39
N MET A 104 40.43 -24.64 -58.17
CA MET A 104 41.22 -24.19 -57.02
C MET A 104 42.48 -25.03 -56.92
N ILE A 105 43.58 -24.38 -56.58
CA ILE A 105 44.79 -25.05 -56.13
C ILE A 105 44.75 -25.06 -54.62
N ASP A 106 45.31 -26.12 -54.01
CA ASP A 106 45.46 -26.21 -52.57
C ASP A 106 45.84 -24.84 -52.00
N ALA A 107 45.03 -24.35 -51.07
CA ALA A 107 45.06 -22.96 -50.68
C ALA A 107 46.32 -22.74 -49.83
N GLU A 108 47.46 -22.50 -50.48
CA GLU A 108 48.69 -22.16 -49.79
C GLU A 108 48.50 -20.80 -49.08
N ASP A 109 48.74 -20.81 -47.78
CA ASP A 109 48.86 -19.61 -46.97
C ASP A 109 49.94 -18.70 -47.57
N MET A 110 49.54 -17.57 -48.14
CA MET A 110 50.50 -16.70 -48.80
C MET A 110 51.47 -16.10 -47.79
N ALA A 111 52.75 -16.40 -48.01
CA ALA A 111 53.93 -16.00 -47.22
C ALA A 111 54.16 -14.49 -47.07
N ASN A 112 53.29 -13.61 -47.59
CA ASN A 112 53.50 -12.15 -47.61
C ASN A 112 52.25 -11.32 -47.28
N ALA A 113 51.31 -11.82 -46.49
CA ALA A 113 50.28 -11.00 -45.85
C ALA A 113 50.84 -10.31 -44.57
N HIS A 114 51.98 -9.65 -44.71
CA HIS A 114 52.65 -8.90 -43.65
C HIS A 114 52.24 -7.42 -43.70
N GLU A 115 50.96 -7.12 -43.46
CA GLU A 115 50.61 -5.78 -43.00
C GLU A 115 49.86 -5.82 -41.67
N GLN A 116 50.51 -5.15 -40.73
CA GLN A 116 50.17 -4.98 -39.35
C GLN A 116 48.77 -4.36 -39.20
N SER A 117 47.87 -5.06 -38.52
CA SER A 117 47.07 -4.39 -37.51
C SER A 117 46.93 -5.34 -36.33
N GLY A 118 47.62 -5.02 -35.24
CA GLY A 118 47.36 -5.69 -33.97
C GLY A 118 45.86 -5.70 -33.71
N ALA A 119 45.34 -6.87 -33.33
CA ALA A 119 43.91 -7.10 -33.13
C ALA A 119 43.32 -6.02 -32.20
N ARG A 120 42.68 -5.00 -32.77
CA ARG A 120 41.87 -4.07 -31.98
C ARG A 120 40.67 -4.84 -31.43
N LYS A 121 40.46 -4.73 -30.12
CA LYS A 121 39.15 -4.95 -29.48
C LYS A 121 38.21 -3.87 -30.02
N GLU A 122 37.67 -4.07 -31.21
CA GLU A 122 36.62 -3.21 -31.73
C GLU A 122 35.28 -3.74 -31.23
N SER A 123 34.80 -3.14 -30.13
CA SER A 123 33.38 -3.07 -29.82
C SER A 123 32.81 -1.91 -30.64
N ILE A 124 32.08 -2.19 -31.72
CA ILE A 124 31.31 -1.16 -32.40
C ILE A 124 29.88 -1.28 -31.88
N SER A 125 29.59 -0.59 -30.78
CA SER A 125 28.23 -0.42 -30.26
C SER A 125 27.78 1.02 -30.54
N THR A 126 26.93 1.22 -31.55
CA THR A 126 26.23 2.50 -31.77
C THR A 126 24.75 2.46 -31.41
N ILE A 127 24.28 1.39 -30.77
CA ILE A 127 22.91 1.29 -30.30
C ILE A 127 22.94 0.93 -28.81
N SER A 128 22.89 1.95 -27.98
CA SER A 128 22.43 1.84 -26.59
C SER A 128 20.91 2.02 -26.64
N LEU A 129 20.19 0.93 -26.71
CA LEU A 129 18.76 0.90 -26.39
C LEU A 129 18.61 0.13 -25.09
N GLU A 130 17.69 0.58 -24.24
CA GLU A 130 17.55 0.21 -22.83
C GLU A 130 17.17 -1.27 -22.55
N THR A 131 17.24 -2.19 -23.51
CA THR A 131 16.52 -3.47 -23.37
C THR A 131 17.42 -4.70 -23.32
N ARG A 132 17.36 -5.39 -22.17
CA ARG A 132 17.59 -6.84 -22.07
C ARG A 132 16.40 -7.56 -22.69
N ASP A 133 16.37 -7.63 -24.01
CA ASP A 133 15.35 -8.37 -24.75
C ASP A 133 15.79 -9.80 -25.03
N MET A 134 14.80 -10.65 -25.32
CA MET A 134 15.02 -12.01 -25.80
C MET A 134 14.61 -12.06 -27.27
N PRO A 135 15.12 -13.03 -28.05
CA PRO A 135 14.59 -13.28 -29.37
C PRO A 135 13.07 -13.45 -29.37
N LEU A 136 12.38 -12.80 -30.32
CA LEU A 136 10.91 -12.78 -30.38
C LEU A 136 10.36 -14.15 -30.77
N SER A 137 10.98 -14.78 -31.76
CA SER A 137 10.67 -16.14 -32.16
C SER A 137 11.42 -17.13 -31.28
N ARG A 138 10.76 -18.24 -30.96
CA ARG A 138 11.37 -19.36 -30.22
C ARG A 138 11.86 -20.48 -31.13
N LYS A 139 11.66 -20.34 -32.44
CA LYS A 139 12.19 -21.28 -33.43
C LYS A 139 13.71 -21.15 -33.52
N SER A 140 14.36 -22.27 -33.75
CA SER A 140 15.80 -22.34 -33.97
C SER A 140 16.13 -23.15 -35.24
N ALA A 141 17.17 -22.74 -35.97
CA ALA A 141 17.61 -23.42 -37.20
C ALA A 141 19.12 -23.69 -37.19
N PHE A 142 19.52 -24.84 -37.72
CA PHE A 142 20.91 -25.23 -37.92
C PHE A 142 21.15 -25.57 -39.39
N LEU A 143 22.01 -24.78 -40.04
CA LEU A 143 22.30 -24.90 -41.46
C LEU A 143 23.75 -25.39 -41.63
N CYS A 144 23.93 -26.59 -42.18
CA CYS A 144 25.23 -27.20 -42.42
C CYS A 144 25.32 -27.86 -43.81
N PRO A 145 25.76 -27.12 -44.85
CA PRO A 145 25.76 -27.61 -46.23
C PRO A 145 26.86 -28.63 -46.56
N ILE A 146 27.85 -28.81 -45.67
CA ILE A 146 28.91 -29.82 -45.80
C ILE A 146 29.00 -30.60 -44.50
N TYR A 147 27.85 -31.11 -44.06
CA TYR A 147 27.70 -31.81 -42.79
C TYR A 147 28.47 -33.13 -42.79
N SER A 148 28.39 -33.89 -43.89
CA SER A 148 29.02 -35.20 -44.05
C SER A 148 30.55 -35.20 -43.92
N ASP A 149 31.27 -34.13 -44.31
CA ASP A 149 32.74 -34.08 -44.24
C ASP A 149 33.26 -34.08 -42.78
N ARG A 150 32.48 -33.53 -41.84
CA ARG A 150 32.88 -33.38 -40.43
C ARG A 150 31.70 -33.55 -39.48
N LYS A 151 30.93 -34.61 -39.72
CA LYS A 151 29.72 -34.96 -38.98
C LYS A 151 29.91 -34.93 -37.46
N ASP A 152 31.00 -35.51 -36.94
CA ASP A 152 31.23 -35.62 -35.49
C ASP A 152 31.28 -34.26 -34.77
N PHE A 153 31.82 -33.22 -35.43
CA PHE A 153 31.88 -31.89 -34.85
C PHE A 153 30.54 -31.14 -34.96
N ALA A 154 29.79 -31.34 -36.04
CA ALA A 154 28.45 -30.78 -36.21
C ALA A 154 27.45 -31.42 -35.26
N ASP A 155 27.51 -32.74 -35.08
CA ASP A 155 26.68 -33.47 -34.12
C ASP A 155 26.89 -33.00 -32.69
N ALA A 156 28.15 -32.75 -32.29
CA ALA A 156 28.44 -32.23 -30.96
C ALA A 156 27.75 -30.88 -30.71
N VAL A 157 27.76 -29.99 -31.71
CA VAL A 157 27.09 -28.69 -31.62
C VAL A 157 25.57 -28.81 -31.62
N ILE A 158 25.01 -29.67 -32.47
CA ILE A 158 23.57 -29.94 -32.51
C ILE A 158 23.10 -30.50 -31.17
N SER A 159 23.82 -31.48 -30.61
CA SER A 159 23.51 -32.07 -29.30
C SER A 159 23.59 -31.01 -28.20
N ALA A 160 24.69 -30.25 -28.14
CA ALA A 160 24.87 -29.21 -27.14
C ALA A 160 23.77 -28.14 -27.22
N ALA A 161 23.36 -27.73 -28.43
CA ALA A 161 22.27 -26.77 -28.57
C ALA A 161 20.92 -27.37 -28.17
N ASN A 162 20.56 -28.56 -28.67
CA ASN A 162 19.27 -29.19 -28.39
C ASN A 162 19.12 -29.62 -26.93
N GLU A 163 20.22 -29.93 -26.22
CA GLU A 163 20.21 -30.22 -24.78
C GLU A 163 19.98 -28.97 -23.90
N ASN A 164 20.18 -27.78 -24.46
CA ASN A 164 20.30 -26.53 -23.71
C ASN A 164 19.25 -25.47 -24.10
N LEU A 165 18.91 -25.33 -25.39
CA LEU A 165 17.99 -24.32 -25.91
C LEU A 165 16.59 -24.40 -25.29
N TRP A 166 16.07 -25.61 -25.07
CA TRP A 166 14.77 -25.82 -24.44
C TRP A 166 14.72 -25.28 -23.00
N LYS A 167 15.85 -25.25 -22.28
CA LYS A 167 15.92 -24.68 -20.91
C LYS A 167 15.56 -23.20 -20.91
N ALA A 168 15.86 -22.51 -22.01
CA ALA A 168 15.53 -21.11 -22.25
C ALA A 168 14.24 -20.90 -23.09
N GLY A 169 13.46 -21.97 -23.31
CA GLY A 169 12.17 -21.91 -23.99
C GLY A 169 12.24 -21.82 -25.51
N PHE A 170 13.34 -22.25 -26.13
CA PHE A 170 13.47 -22.38 -27.59
C PHE A 170 13.15 -23.80 -28.05
N ASP A 171 12.66 -23.92 -29.28
CA ASP A 171 12.50 -25.19 -29.97
C ASP A 171 13.87 -25.84 -30.24
N GLU A 172 13.90 -27.16 -30.38
CA GLU A 172 15.05 -27.88 -30.93
C GLU A 172 15.37 -27.37 -32.34
N PHE A 173 16.63 -27.50 -32.76
CA PHE A 173 17.05 -27.07 -34.08
C PHE A 173 16.29 -27.78 -35.18
N GLU A 174 15.70 -26.98 -36.07
CA GLU A 174 15.34 -27.43 -37.40
C GLU A 174 16.63 -27.63 -38.22
N LEU A 175 16.87 -28.86 -38.66
CA LEU A 175 18.14 -29.27 -39.26
C LEU A 175 18.08 -29.21 -40.79
N TYR A 176 18.98 -28.43 -41.38
CA TYR A 176 19.22 -28.37 -42.82
C TYR A 176 20.65 -28.83 -43.08
N LEU A 177 20.81 -30.07 -43.56
CA LEU A 177 22.10 -30.77 -43.65
C LEU A 177 22.39 -31.24 -45.08
N ASP A 178 23.65 -31.13 -45.49
CA ASP A 178 24.14 -31.52 -46.83
C ASP A 178 23.20 -31.00 -47.94
N ASP A 179 22.65 -31.91 -48.76
CA ASP A 179 21.76 -31.59 -49.88
C ASP A 179 20.45 -30.89 -49.46
N ASN A 180 20.04 -31.04 -48.20
CA ASN A 180 18.84 -30.36 -47.66
C ASN A 180 19.14 -28.92 -47.19
N CYS A 181 20.40 -28.49 -47.25
CA CYS A 181 20.86 -27.14 -46.91
C CYS A 181 21.20 -26.35 -48.18
N GLY A 182 20.23 -26.23 -49.07
CA GLY A 182 20.35 -25.44 -50.28
C GLY A 182 20.31 -23.92 -50.01
N LEU A 183 20.50 -23.12 -51.07
CA LEU A 183 20.40 -21.67 -50.97
C LEU A 183 19.03 -21.14 -50.58
N ASP A 184 17.99 -21.86 -50.95
CA ASP A 184 16.62 -21.56 -50.55
C ASP A 184 16.55 -21.40 -49.03
N ARG A 185 17.26 -22.26 -48.28
CA ARG A 185 17.36 -22.16 -46.83
C ARG A 185 18.15 -20.95 -46.38
N PHE A 186 19.27 -20.64 -47.01
CA PHE A 186 20.03 -19.41 -46.70
C PHE A 186 19.30 -18.11 -47.06
N ALA A 187 18.29 -18.18 -47.94
CA ALA A 187 17.44 -17.07 -48.35
C ALA A 187 16.16 -16.93 -47.49
N ASP A 188 15.87 -17.89 -46.62
CA ASP A 188 14.64 -17.96 -45.82
C ASP A 188 14.96 -18.39 -44.38
N ILE A 189 15.72 -17.54 -43.68
CA ILE A 189 16.05 -17.70 -42.25
C ILE A 189 15.51 -16.55 -41.39
N GLU A 190 14.68 -15.67 -41.96
CA GLU A 190 13.90 -14.69 -41.21
C GLU A 190 12.90 -15.36 -40.26
N GLY A 191 12.54 -14.69 -39.17
CA GLY A 191 11.56 -15.22 -38.22
C GLY A 191 12.04 -16.39 -37.34
N TYR A 192 13.29 -16.82 -37.44
CA TYR A 192 13.95 -17.68 -36.44
C TYR A 192 14.59 -16.81 -35.35
N GLY A 193 14.42 -17.20 -34.08
CA GLY A 193 15.07 -16.49 -32.96
C GLY A 193 16.54 -16.85 -32.80
N VAL A 194 16.91 -18.06 -33.21
CA VAL A 194 18.29 -18.55 -33.20
C VAL A 194 18.60 -19.18 -34.55
N VAL A 195 19.65 -18.71 -35.23
CA VAL A 195 20.14 -19.32 -36.46
C VAL A 195 21.60 -19.65 -36.28
N HIS A 196 21.96 -20.92 -36.45
CA HIS A 196 23.33 -21.36 -36.45
C HIS A 196 23.72 -21.83 -37.85
N ILE A 197 24.55 -21.04 -38.52
CA ILE A 197 25.18 -21.46 -39.77
C ILE A 197 26.53 -22.06 -39.43
N TYR A 198 26.68 -23.35 -39.70
CA TYR A 198 27.82 -24.13 -39.27
C TYR A 198 28.47 -24.84 -40.45
N SER A 199 29.80 -24.80 -40.52
CA SER A 199 30.55 -25.49 -41.58
C SER A 199 31.96 -25.82 -41.12
N HIS A 200 32.51 -26.88 -41.69
CA HIS A 200 33.88 -27.29 -41.50
C HIS A 200 34.58 -27.36 -42.84
N SER A 201 35.87 -27.01 -42.81
CA SER A 201 36.80 -27.02 -43.94
C SER A 201 36.92 -25.68 -44.66
N PHE A 202 35.86 -24.89 -44.88
CA PHE A 202 35.99 -23.57 -45.55
C PHE A 202 34.92 -22.54 -45.16
N ALA A 203 35.34 -21.50 -44.44
CA ALA A 203 34.77 -20.16 -44.56
C ALA A 203 35.59 -19.30 -45.54
N TRP A 204 34.90 -18.56 -46.37
CA TRP A 204 35.10 -17.12 -46.56
C TRP A 204 36.51 -16.54 -46.28
N PRO A 205 37.22 -16.00 -47.30
CA PRO A 205 37.82 -14.66 -47.08
C PRO A 205 37.69 -13.59 -48.17
N ALA A 206 38.36 -12.47 -47.85
CA ALA A 206 38.29 -11.09 -48.33
C ALA A 206 38.72 -10.76 -49.78
N LYS A 207 38.57 -9.45 -50.05
CA LYS A 207 37.94 -8.80 -51.21
C LYS A 207 38.85 -8.46 -52.40
N ASP A 208 40.17 -8.50 -52.29
CA ASP A 208 41.05 -8.07 -53.38
C ASP A 208 41.45 -9.19 -54.36
N ARG A 209 40.99 -10.43 -54.15
CA ARG A 209 41.38 -11.62 -54.94
C ARG A 209 40.22 -12.31 -55.70
N ILE A 210 39.01 -11.78 -55.64
CA ILE A 210 37.85 -12.33 -56.38
C ILE A 210 37.46 -11.32 -57.46
N GLU A 211 37.79 -11.63 -58.73
CA GLU A 211 37.43 -10.77 -59.88
C GLU A 211 36.11 -11.18 -60.57
N ASN A 212 35.62 -12.45 -60.50
CA ASN A 212 34.29 -12.91 -61.01
C ASN A 212 33.86 -14.31 -60.47
N ILE A 213 32.53 -14.51 -60.28
CA ILE A 213 31.82 -15.77 -59.90
C ILE A 213 30.33 -15.71 -60.40
N PHE A 214 29.80 -16.69 -61.18
CA PHE A 214 28.35 -16.84 -61.57
C PHE A 214 27.89 -18.31 -61.93
N LEU A 215 26.61 -18.57 -62.25
CA LEU A 215 25.96 -19.92 -62.42
C LEU A 215 25.06 -20.03 -63.67
N MET A 216 24.75 -21.24 -64.15
CA MET A 216 23.65 -21.57 -65.10
C MET A 216 23.09 -23.00 -64.82
N THR A 217 21.86 -23.33 -65.26
CA THR A 217 20.88 -23.94 -64.31
C THR A 217 19.83 -25.02 -64.77
N GLY A 218 19.85 -25.66 -65.95
CA GLY A 218 18.88 -26.78 -66.28
C GLY A 218 17.55 -26.73 -67.16
N ASP A 219 16.63 -25.75 -67.16
CA ASP A 219 15.34 -25.71 -67.95
C ASP A 219 15.29 -25.59 -69.53
N THR A 220 14.10 -25.60 -70.15
CA THR A 220 13.93 -25.24 -71.59
C THR A 220 13.77 -23.72 -71.75
N ALA A 221 14.49 -23.09 -72.68
CA ALA A 221 14.45 -21.63 -72.88
C ALA A 221 13.00 -21.15 -73.13
N SER A 222 12.52 -20.31 -72.23
CA SER A 222 11.21 -19.63 -72.31
C SER A 222 11.33 -18.24 -71.70
N LEU A 223 10.48 -17.29 -72.11
CA LEU A 223 10.48 -15.92 -71.60
C LEU A 223 10.29 -15.85 -70.07
N GLU A 224 9.62 -16.84 -69.48
CA GLU A 224 9.34 -16.91 -68.05
C GLU A 224 10.55 -17.45 -67.26
N LEU A 225 11.33 -18.34 -67.88
CA LEU A 225 12.50 -18.97 -67.27
C LEU A 225 13.81 -18.21 -67.50
N ASP A 226 13.92 -17.50 -68.62
CA ASP A 226 14.93 -16.48 -68.82
C ASP A 226 14.78 -15.36 -67.78
N GLN A 227 13.54 -15.06 -67.35
CA GLN A 227 13.28 -14.12 -66.27
C GLN A 227 13.64 -14.72 -64.89
N ILE A 228 13.35 -16.00 -64.61
CA ILE A 228 13.73 -16.67 -63.36
C ILE A 228 15.25 -16.80 -63.21
N TYR A 229 15.98 -17.18 -64.25
CA TYR A 229 17.45 -17.23 -64.18
C TYR A 229 18.11 -15.87 -64.26
N ALA A 230 17.52 -14.90 -64.96
CA ALA A 230 17.89 -13.50 -64.80
C ALA A 230 17.65 -13.01 -63.37
N ASP A 231 16.60 -13.48 -62.69
CA ASP A 231 16.29 -13.15 -61.30
C ASP A 231 17.23 -13.88 -60.32
N GLU A 232 17.63 -15.14 -60.55
CA GLU A 232 18.58 -15.91 -59.72
C GLU A 232 20.06 -15.48 -59.90
N LEU A 233 20.44 -15.05 -61.11
CA LEU A 233 21.72 -14.39 -61.40
C LEU A 233 21.75 -12.95 -60.87
N SER A 234 20.66 -12.19 -60.98
CA SER A 234 20.56 -10.82 -60.44
C SER A 234 20.35 -10.78 -58.92
N SER A 235 19.92 -11.88 -58.31
CA SER A 235 19.82 -12.10 -56.86
C SER A 235 20.98 -12.94 -56.26
N ALA A 236 22.02 -13.31 -57.02
CA ALA A 236 23.25 -13.96 -56.53
C ALA A 236 23.11 -15.36 -55.86
N LYS A 237 22.30 -16.24 -56.45
CA LYS A 237 22.06 -17.63 -56.03
C LYS A 237 23.04 -18.70 -56.61
N ILE A 238 24.36 -18.65 -56.31
CA ILE A 238 25.46 -19.70 -56.35
C ILE A 238 26.65 -19.58 -57.36
N CYS A 239 27.80 -20.08 -56.88
CA CYS A 239 29.01 -20.55 -57.59
C CYS A 239 29.33 -22.02 -57.24
N LEU A 240 29.68 -22.86 -58.23
CA LEU A 240 30.16 -24.23 -58.01
C LEU A 240 31.64 -24.34 -58.35
N ILE A 241 32.42 -24.87 -57.39
CA ILE A 241 33.84 -25.16 -57.57
C ILE A 241 34.05 -26.66 -57.31
N TYR A 242 34.64 -27.35 -58.28
CA TYR A 242 35.07 -28.74 -58.14
C TYR A 242 36.49 -28.78 -57.55
N ILE A 243 36.66 -29.54 -56.46
CA ILE A 243 37.95 -29.76 -55.82
C ILE A 243 38.32 -31.24 -55.98
N PRO A 244 39.43 -31.58 -56.65
CA PRO A 244 39.87 -32.96 -56.82
C PRO A 244 39.94 -33.71 -55.48
N GLY A 245 39.24 -34.85 -55.39
CA GLY A 245 39.19 -35.69 -54.18
C GLY A 245 38.24 -35.21 -53.07
N LYS A 246 37.52 -34.10 -53.25
CA LYS A 246 36.62 -33.50 -52.24
C LYS A 246 35.18 -33.23 -52.72
N GLY A 247 34.86 -33.42 -53.99
CA GLY A 247 33.51 -33.24 -54.54
C GLY A 247 33.19 -31.80 -54.95
N ASN A 248 31.91 -31.53 -55.26
CA ASN A 248 31.40 -30.21 -55.63
C ASN A 248 31.12 -29.39 -54.36
N THR A 249 31.74 -28.22 -54.22
CA THR A 249 31.54 -27.36 -53.03
C THR A 249 30.74 -26.10 -53.40
N ILE A 250 29.70 -25.81 -52.61
CA ILE A 250 28.83 -24.63 -52.74
C ILE A 250 29.38 -23.48 -51.89
N PHE A 251 29.57 -22.30 -52.49
CA PHE A 251 29.98 -21.08 -51.78
C PHE A 251 28.82 -20.07 -51.70
N VAL A 252 28.41 -19.71 -50.47
CA VAL A 252 27.36 -18.73 -50.20
C VAL A 252 27.99 -17.40 -49.76
N SER A 253 27.73 -16.32 -50.50
CA SER A 253 28.20 -14.98 -50.13
C SER A 253 27.38 -14.45 -48.94
N PRO A 254 27.98 -13.82 -47.91
CA PRO A 254 27.21 -13.17 -46.85
C PRO A 254 26.30 -12.04 -47.36
N ARG A 255 26.62 -11.44 -48.53
CA ARG A 255 25.71 -10.50 -49.20
C ARG A 255 24.44 -11.18 -49.71
N PHE A 256 24.52 -12.46 -50.08
CA PHE A 256 23.34 -13.26 -50.47
C PHE A 256 22.37 -13.34 -49.29
N ILE A 257 22.85 -13.78 -48.13
CA ILE A 257 22.04 -13.88 -46.92
C ILE A 257 21.48 -12.49 -46.53
N SER A 258 22.30 -11.43 -46.52
CA SER A 258 21.84 -10.10 -46.14
C SER A 258 20.97 -9.38 -47.19
N SER A 259 20.83 -9.92 -48.40
CA SER A 259 19.95 -9.38 -49.46
C SER A 259 18.63 -10.14 -49.57
N HIS A 260 18.58 -11.37 -49.05
CA HIS A 260 17.37 -12.19 -49.02
C HIS A 260 16.70 -12.19 -47.66
N ASN A 261 17.43 -11.78 -46.61
CA ASN A 261 16.92 -11.70 -45.24
C ASN A 261 17.14 -10.29 -44.67
N ASP A 262 16.10 -9.71 -44.07
CA ASP A 262 16.04 -8.42 -43.38
C ASP A 262 15.88 -8.61 -41.87
N PHE A 263 17.02 -8.70 -41.18
CA PHE A 263 17.06 -8.78 -39.72
C PHE A 263 16.93 -7.40 -39.03
N SER A 264 16.50 -6.36 -39.73
CA SER A 264 16.46 -5.01 -39.16
C SER A 264 15.36 -4.84 -38.11
N ASN A 265 14.35 -5.71 -38.12
CA ASN A 265 13.24 -5.75 -37.16
C ASN A 265 13.21 -7.04 -36.31
N ASP A 266 14.05 -8.03 -36.63
CA ASP A 266 14.11 -9.30 -35.93
C ASP A 266 15.13 -9.26 -34.78
N LEU A 267 14.64 -9.45 -33.55
CA LEU A 267 15.49 -9.79 -32.41
C LEU A 267 15.93 -11.25 -32.59
N SER A 268 17.03 -11.49 -33.29
CA SER A 268 17.58 -12.84 -33.54
C SER A 268 19.04 -12.94 -33.16
N ILE A 269 19.46 -14.12 -32.72
CA ILE A 269 20.85 -14.48 -32.47
C ILE A 269 21.34 -15.35 -33.63
N ILE A 270 22.29 -14.83 -34.41
CA ILE A 270 22.88 -15.54 -35.54
C ILE A 270 24.32 -15.91 -35.20
N TYR A 271 24.58 -17.20 -35.04
CA TYR A 271 25.93 -17.72 -34.79
C TYR A 271 26.52 -18.26 -36.09
N LEU A 272 27.68 -17.74 -36.47
CA LEU A 272 28.37 -18.06 -37.72
C LEU A 272 29.65 -18.83 -37.42
N GLY A 273 29.54 -20.17 -37.44
CA GLY A 273 30.57 -21.10 -36.99
C GLY A 273 31.28 -21.81 -38.15
N PHE A 274 32.41 -21.29 -38.64
CA PHE A 274 33.17 -21.95 -39.71
C PHE A 274 34.57 -22.40 -39.27
N GLY A 275 34.87 -23.70 -39.41
CA GLY A 275 36.20 -24.27 -39.19
C GLY A 275 37.05 -24.27 -40.48
N TYR A 276 38.34 -23.94 -40.39
CA TYR A 276 39.30 -23.87 -41.51
C TYR A 276 38.95 -22.86 -42.62
N GLY A 277 38.24 -21.78 -42.29
CA GLY A 277 38.08 -20.67 -43.22
C GLY A 277 39.36 -19.86 -43.40
N PHE A 278 39.75 -19.61 -44.63
CA PHE A 278 40.85 -18.70 -44.94
C PHE A 278 40.52 -17.27 -44.43
N LEU A 279 41.48 -16.35 -44.46
CA LEU A 279 41.53 -15.05 -43.77
C LEU A 279 40.34 -14.05 -44.01
N GLY A 280 39.19 -14.18 -43.35
CA GLY A 280 37.99 -13.40 -43.67
C GLY A 280 37.23 -12.75 -42.51
N LYS A 281 36.94 -11.44 -42.64
CA LYS A 281 35.94 -10.71 -41.83
C LYS A 281 34.56 -10.79 -42.50
N TRP A 282 33.48 -10.97 -41.74
CA TRP A 282 32.12 -10.84 -42.29
C TRP A 282 31.87 -9.44 -42.87
N PRO A 283 31.17 -9.31 -44.02
CA PRO A 283 30.84 -8.04 -44.64
C PRO A 283 30.15 -7.07 -43.69
N LEU A 284 30.40 -5.78 -43.89
CA LEU A 284 29.78 -4.72 -43.10
C LEU A 284 28.25 -4.68 -43.30
N GLU A 285 27.75 -5.18 -44.42
CA GLU A 285 26.34 -5.19 -44.79
C GLU A 285 25.49 -6.07 -43.87
N MET A 286 25.95 -7.30 -43.57
CA MET A 286 25.31 -8.13 -42.53
C MET A 286 25.33 -7.45 -41.16
N ARG A 287 26.42 -6.75 -40.85
CA ARG A 287 26.55 -5.99 -39.60
C ARG A 287 25.52 -4.86 -39.55
N TYR A 288 25.36 -4.10 -40.64
CA TYR A 288 24.39 -3.00 -40.70
C TYR A 288 22.92 -3.42 -40.81
N ASN A 289 22.63 -4.65 -41.25
CA ASN A 289 21.26 -5.17 -41.36
C ASN A 289 20.77 -5.82 -40.07
N ALA A 290 21.65 -6.25 -39.16
CA ALA A 290 21.29 -6.81 -37.86
C ALA A 290 20.92 -5.76 -36.80
N LYS A 291 20.28 -4.64 -37.17
CA LYS A 291 20.01 -3.51 -36.26
C LYS A 291 19.17 -3.89 -35.03
N ALA A 292 18.30 -4.89 -35.13
CA ALA A 292 17.49 -5.40 -34.03
C ALA A 292 18.08 -6.66 -33.36
N GLY A 293 18.99 -7.39 -34.01
CA GLY A 293 19.52 -8.68 -33.51
C GLY A 293 20.98 -8.64 -33.08
N ALA A 294 21.59 -9.82 -32.98
CA ALA A 294 23.01 -9.98 -32.73
C ALA A 294 23.62 -11.07 -33.62
N ILE A 295 24.74 -10.75 -34.27
CA ILE A 295 25.54 -11.68 -35.07
C ILE A 295 26.84 -12.00 -34.33
N ILE A 296 27.15 -13.28 -34.14
CA ILE A 296 28.38 -13.78 -33.54
C ILE A 296 29.20 -14.48 -34.63
N SER A 297 30.49 -14.15 -34.72
CA SER A 297 31.40 -14.62 -35.77
C SER A 297 32.86 -14.57 -35.33
N TYR A 298 33.81 -14.80 -36.25
CA TYR A 298 35.25 -14.74 -35.99
C TYR A 298 35.97 -13.78 -36.95
N ASP A 299 37.18 -13.33 -36.59
CA ASP A 299 37.99 -12.42 -37.41
C ASP A 299 39.02 -13.11 -38.32
N TRP A 300 39.39 -14.36 -38.03
CA TRP A 300 40.38 -15.17 -38.75
C TRP A 300 40.02 -16.67 -38.68
N ARG A 301 40.89 -17.52 -39.26
CA ARG A 301 40.70 -18.98 -39.31
C ARG A 301 40.56 -19.58 -37.91
N VAL A 302 39.60 -20.49 -37.74
CA VAL A 302 39.34 -21.22 -36.49
C VAL A 302 39.55 -22.72 -36.73
N PHE A 303 40.29 -23.40 -35.86
CA PHE A 303 40.36 -24.86 -35.88
C PHE A 303 38.98 -25.48 -35.66
N ALA A 304 38.67 -26.57 -36.37
CA ALA A 304 37.36 -27.23 -36.27
C ALA A 304 36.97 -27.56 -34.81
N GLU A 305 37.94 -28.00 -33.99
CA GLU A 305 37.76 -28.22 -32.55
C GLU A 305 37.41 -26.94 -31.79
N ARG A 306 38.13 -25.84 -32.03
CA ARG A 306 37.85 -24.55 -31.38
C ARG A 306 36.51 -23.96 -31.80
N ASN A 307 36.11 -24.13 -33.05
CA ASN A 307 34.79 -23.71 -33.55
C ASN A 307 33.67 -24.48 -32.83
N ARG A 308 33.80 -25.82 -32.74
CA ARG A 308 32.89 -26.67 -31.97
C ARG A 308 32.83 -26.23 -30.51
N ASP A 309 33.98 -26.10 -29.84
CA ASP A 309 34.03 -25.84 -28.39
C ASP A 309 33.41 -24.50 -28.03
N TRP A 310 33.69 -23.45 -28.81
CA TRP A 310 33.06 -22.15 -28.62
C TRP A 310 31.55 -22.18 -28.86
N ALA A 311 31.09 -22.93 -29.87
CA ALA A 311 29.67 -23.06 -30.13
C ALA A 311 28.94 -23.84 -29.04
N CYS A 312 29.50 -24.97 -28.58
CA CYS A 312 28.93 -25.75 -27.48
C CYS A 312 28.88 -24.92 -26.20
N GLY A 313 30.01 -24.29 -25.84
CA GLY A 313 30.09 -23.42 -24.67
C GLY A 313 29.19 -22.18 -24.75
N PHE A 314 28.89 -21.68 -25.96
CA PHE A 314 27.89 -20.62 -26.15
C PHE A 314 26.51 -21.08 -25.71
N TYR A 315 26.02 -22.22 -26.23
CA TYR A 315 24.70 -22.72 -25.85
C TYR A 315 24.64 -23.13 -24.38
N GLU A 316 25.65 -23.81 -23.85
CA GLU A 316 25.71 -24.21 -22.44
C GLU A 316 25.62 -23.01 -21.48
N VAL A 317 26.40 -21.96 -21.73
CA VAL A 317 26.50 -20.81 -20.81
C VAL A 317 25.32 -19.85 -20.98
N MET A 318 24.91 -19.57 -22.22
CA MET A 318 23.86 -18.57 -22.48
C MET A 318 22.46 -19.06 -22.12
N THR A 319 22.27 -20.38 -21.97
CA THR A 319 20.99 -20.99 -21.58
C THR A 319 20.96 -21.50 -20.13
N ASP A 320 22.02 -21.25 -19.35
CA ASP A 320 22.12 -21.67 -17.96
C ASP A 320 21.18 -20.86 -17.05
N THR A 321 19.91 -21.27 -17.02
CA THR A 321 18.82 -20.62 -16.28
C THR A 321 18.88 -20.79 -14.77
N SER A 322 19.85 -21.57 -14.27
CA SER A 322 20.08 -21.73 -12.83
C SER A 322 20.73 -20.49 -12.19
N ARG A 323 21.22 -19.55 -12.99
CA ARG A 323 21.89 -18.34 -12.51
C ARG A 323 20.90 -17.29 -12.01
N PHE A 324 21.30 -16.53 -10.98
CA PHE A 324 20.51 -15.38 -10.50
C PHE A 324 20.48 -14.19 -11.47
N LYS A 325 21.35 -14.20 -12.49
CA LYS A 325 21.44 -13.18 -13.54
C LYS A 325 21.46 -13.90 -14.88
N ASP A 326 20.63 -13.40 -15.79
CA ASP A 326 20.65 -13.77 -17.19
C ASP A 326 22.01 -13.46 -17.82
N MET A 327 22.43 -14.34 -18.73
CA MET A 327 23.67 -14.14 -19.49
C MET A 327 23.36 -13.39 -20.79
N SER A 328 23.89 -12.18 -20.94
CA SER A 328 23.89 -11.50 -22.22
C SER A 328 25.05 -11.97 -23.09
N ILE A 329 24.97 -11.72 -24.41
CA ILE A 329 26.06 -12.01 -25.34
C ILE A 329 27.36 -11.33 -24.89
N LYS A 330 27.26 -10.11 -24.37
CA LYS A 330 28.40 -9.39 -23.79
C LYS A 330 28.97 -10.12 -22.57
N ASP A 331 28.11 -10.49 -21.62
CA ASP A 331 28.54 -11.18 -20.40
C ASP A 331 29.24 -12.50 -20.74
N TRP A 332 28.68 -13.29 -21.68
CA TRP A 332 29.32 -14.51 -22.17
C TRP A 332 30.68 -14.22 -22.81
N TYR A 333 30.73 -13.28 -23.76
CA TYR A 333 31.94 -12.91 -24.48
C TYR A 333 33.07 -12.43 -23.55
N GLU A 334 32.73 -11.77 -22.44
CA GLU A 334 33.67 -11.33 -21.42
C GLU A 334 34.09 -12.45 -20.45
N SER A 335 33.30 -13.53 -20.35
CA SER A 335 33.50 -14.63 -19.39
C SER A 335 34.31 -15.82 -19.90
N ILE A 336 34.45 -15.98 -21.21
CA ILE A 336 35.16 -17.12 -21.82
C ILE A 336 36.47 -16.71 -22.52
N GLU A 337 37.35 -17.68 -22.78
CA GLU A 337 38.50 -17.49 -23.66
C GLU A 337 37.98 -17.33 -25.11
N THR A 338 37.77 -16.08 -25.54
CA THR A 338 37.30 -15.76 -26.90
C THR A 338 38.43 -15.63 -27.91
N ARG A 339 39.65 -16.00 -27.53
CA ARG A 339 40.85 -15.84 -28.36
C ARG A 339 41.74 -17.03 -28.22
N TYR A 340 42.28 -17.53 -29.33
CA TYR A 340 43.38 -18.49 -29.25
C TYR A 340 44.51 -18.09 -30.20
N LEU A 341 45.71 -18.53 -29.82
CA LEU A 341 46.91 -18.35 -30.62
C LEU A 341 47.06 -19.54 -31.56
N ASP A 342 47.08 -19.25 -32.85
CA ASP A 342 47.44 -20.25 -33.84
C ASP A 342 48.98 -20.31 -33.98
N SER A 343 49.59 -21.41 -33.52
CA SER A 343 51.05 -21.58 -33.42
C SER A 343 51.61 -22.77 -34.21
N LEU A 344 50.77 -23.48 -34.96
CA LEU A 344 51.19 -24.62 -35.78
C LEU A 344 51.64 -24.12 -37.15
N GLU A 345 52.90 -23.73 -37.28
CA GLU A 345 53.72 -23.99 -38.48
C GLU A 345 55.21 -23.71 -38.24
N THR A 346 56.03 -24.70 -38.58
CA THR A 346 57.49 -24.66 -38.49
C THR A 346 58.07 -23.78 -39.61
N LEU A 347 58.56 -22.58 -39.21
CA LEU A 347 59.26 -21.52 -39.97
C LEU A 347 58.38 -20.58 -40.82
N PRO A 348 58.64 -19.27 -40.72
CA PRO A 348 57.79 -18.32 -40.01
C PRO A 348 56.52 -17.96 -40.81
N PRO A 349 55.38 -17.93 -40.12
CA PRO A 349 54.66 -16.67 -40.06
C PRO A 349 54.39 -16.26 -38.61
N LEU A 350 54.19 -14.95 -38.42
CA LEU A 350 53.90 -14.36 -37.11
C LEU A 350 52.65 -14.99 -36.48
N PRO A 351 52.62 -15.16 -35.13
CA PRO A 351 51.42 -15.63 -34.42
C PRO A 351 50.19 -14.82 -34.82
N ARG A 352 49.16 -15.50 -35.35
CA ARG A 352 47.86 -14.88 -35.65
C ARG A 352 46.90 -15.16 -34.51
N TRP A 353 46.21 -14.10 -34.09
CA TRP A 353 45.16 -14.21 -33.08
C TRP A 353 43.82 -14.32 -33.77
N THR A 354 43.13 -15.42 -33.52
CA THR A 354 41.71 -15.55 -33.88
C THR A 354 40.87 -15.21 -32.67
N ALA A 355 39.86 -14.35 -32.86
CA ALA A 355 38.96 -13.87 -31.84
C ALA A 355 37.50 -13.98 -32.28
N ILE A 356 36.63 -14.35 -31.35
CA ILE A 356 35.17 -14.15 -31.52
C ILE A 356 34.90 -12.65 -31.69
N ARG A 357 33.90 -12.32 -32.49
CA ARG A 357 33.39 -10.99 -32.75
C ARG A 357 31.87 -11.04 -32.64
N TYR A 358 31.29 -10.01 -32.06
CA TYR A 358 29.84 -9.82 -32.13
C TYR A 358 29.53 -8.47 -32.77
N HIS A 359 28.36 -8.37 -33.39
CA HIS A 359 27.79 -7.13 -33.92
C HIS A 359 26.29 -7.09 -33.64
N GLY A 360 25.74 -5.92 -33.28
CA GLY A 360 24.34 -5.77 -32.91
C GLY A 360 24.12 -5.53 -31.41
N ILE A 361 22.97 -5.97 -30.89
CA ILE A 361 22.57 -5.77 -29.48
C ILE A 361 23.36 -6.72 -28.57
N SER A 362 24.31 -6.16 -27.81
CA SER A 362 25.17 -6.95 -26.92
C SER A 362 24.46 -7.46 -25.66
N ASP A 363 23.33 -6.84 -25.31
CA ASP A 363 22.55 -7.13 -24.10
C ASP A 363 21.45 -8.20 -24.33
N LEU A 364 21.38 -8.76 -25.55
CA LEU A 364 20.45 -9.83 -25.90
C LEU A 364 20.80 -11.12 -25.10
N SER A 365 19.79 -11.80 -24.57
CA SER A 365 19.91 -13.06 -23.83
C SER A 365 18.92 -14.12 -24.36
N PHE A 366 19.14 -15.40 -24.05
CA PHE A 366 18.14 -16.44 -24.38
C PHE A 366 16.96 -16.47 -23.38
N TRP A 367 17.23 -16.11 -22.13
CA TRP A 367 16.26 -16.13 -21.02
C TRP A 367 16.42 -14.89 -20.15
N LYS A 368 15.38 -14.56 -19.38
CA LYS A 368 15.43 -13.52 -18.34
C LYS A 368 15.45 -14.19 -16.98
N ALA A 369 16.28 -13.69 -16.07
CA ALA A 369 16.34 -14.24 -14.72
C ALA A 369 15.00 -14.05 -14.00
N LEU A 370 14.47 -15.16 -13.48
CA LEU A 370 13.29 -15.18 -12.63
C LEU A 370 13.56 -14.30 -11.40
N ARG A 371 12.86 -13.18 -11.29
CA ARG A 371 13.16 -12.19 -10.25
C ARG A 371 11.92 -11.48 -9.76
N LEU A 372 11.81 -11.34 -8.45
CA LEU A 372 10.82 -10.50 -7.79
C LEU A 372 11.44 -9.13 -7.53
N ILE A 373 10.92 -8.11 -8.20
CA ILE A 373 11.40 -6.72 -8.14
C ILE A 373 10.77 -5.98 -6.95
N SER A 374 9.46 -6.11 -6.79
CA SER A 374 8.74 -5.41 -5.71
C SER A 374 7.46 -6.12 -5.31
N VAL A 375 7.05 -5.87 -4.07
CA VAL A 375 5.80 -6.33 -3.46
C VAL A 375 5.09 -5.08 -2.94
N SER A 376 3.82 -4.89 -3.32
CA SER A 376 3.06 -3.70 -2.94
C SER A 376 1.61 -4.04 -2.59
N PRO A 377 1.13 -3.66 -1.39
CA PRO A 377 1.89 -3.05 -0.29
C PRO A 377 2.95 -4.01 0.30
N LEU A 378 3.92 -3.48 1.07
CA LEU A 378 4.95 -4.29 1.77
C LEU A 378 4.48 -4.85 3.13
N LEU A 379 3.25 -4.53 3.51
CA LEU A 379 2.62 -5.04 4.72
C LEU A 379 1.12 -5.16 4.52
N GLY A 380 0.48 -6.08 5.25
CA GLY A 380 -0.95 -6.29 5.17
C GLY A 380 -1.43 -7.49 5.98
N LYS A 381 -2.72 -7.47 6.33
CA LYS A 381 -3.38 -8.54 7.07
C LYS A 381 -3.60 -9.76 6.17
N ILE A 382 -3.87 -10.91 6.79
CA ILE A 382 -4.34 -12.11 6.08
C ILE A 382 -5.57 -11.75 5.21
N GLY A 383 -5.54 -12.18 3.95
CA GLY A 383 -6.56 -11.89 2.94
C GLY A 383 -6.43 -10.53 2.25
N ALA A 384 -5.46 -9.68 2.61
CA ALA A 384 -5.20 -8.44 1.87
C ALA A 384 -4.67 -8.74 0.47
N GLU A 385 -5.10 -7.97 -0.53
CA GLU A 385 -4.55 -8.06 -1.89
C GLU A 385 -3.14 -7.46 -1.95
N VAL A 386 -2.25 -8.13 -2.68
CA VAL A 386 -0.86 -7.75 -2.86
C VAL A 386 -0.47 -7.92 -4.32
N GLU A 387 0.20 -6.92 -4.88
CA GLU A 387 0.82 -6.97 -6.21
C GLU A 387 2.29 -7.37 -6.09
N LEU A 388 2.68 -8.43 -6.81
CA LEU A 388 4.05 -8.89 -6.96
C LEU A 388 4.52 -8.52 -8.37
N ARG A 389 5.48 -7.61 -8.49
CA ARG A 389 6.06 -7.19 -9.77
C ARG A 389 7.43 -7.81 -9.95
N GLY A 390 7.68 -8.37 -11.12
CA GLY A 390 8.93 -9.04 -11.42
C GLY A 390 9.10 -9.36 -12.89
N ILE A 391 9.89 -10.38 -13.19
CA ILE A 391 10.24 -10.82 -14.54
C ILE A 391 10.30 -12.36 -14.54
N GLY A 392 9.86 -12.97 -15.64
CA GLY A 392 10.00 -14.41 -15.87
C GLY A 392 8.93 -15.25 -15.16
N PHE A 393 7.80 -14.64 -14.77
CA PHE A 393 6.71 -15.35 -14.12
C PHE A 393 5.91 -16.24 -15.08
N GLY A 394 6.04 -16.02 -16.40
CA GLY A 394 5.21 -16.66 -17.41
C GLY A 394 3.85 -15.98 -17.59
N ASN A 395 3.26 -16.10 -18.79
CA ASN A 395 2.00 -15.41 -19.15
C ASN A 395 0.75 -15.98 -18.48
N ILE A 396 0.83 -17.18 -17.90
CA ILE A 396 -0.22 -17.86 -17.14
C ILE A 396 0.43 -18.56 -15.94
N GLN A 397 -0.35 -18.81 -14.89
CA GLN A 397 0.17 -19.44 -13.67
C GLN A 397 0.69 -20.87 -13.92
N GLY A 398 -0.13 -21.76 -14.50
CA GLY A 398 0.24 -23.17 -14.66
C GLY A 398 0.54 -23.83 -13.31
N GLU A 399 1.68 -24.50 -13.19
CA GLU A 399 2.19 -25.10 -11.94
C GLU A 399 2.98 -24.10 -11.07
N SER A 400 3.09 -22.84 -11.49
CA SER A 400 3.80 -21.79 -10.75
C SER A 400 3.02 -21.36 -9.50
N SER A 401 3.73 -20.92 -8.47
CA SER A 401 3.13 -20.45 -7.22
C SER A 401 3.74 -19.11 -6.76
N ALA A 402 2.98 -18.38 -5.94
CA ALA A 402 3.51 -17.29 -5.15
C ALA A 402 3.38 -17.68 -3.68
N SER A 403 4.39 -17.45 -2.85
CA SER A 403 4.38 -17.87 -1.45
C SER A 403 4.76 -16.72 -0.51
N PHE A 404 4.19 -16.72 0.70
CA PHE A 404 4.52 -15.80 1.78
C PHE A 404 5.11 -16.61 2.94
N ALA A 405 6.42 -16.47 3.16
CA ALA A 405 7.17 -17.24 4.15
C ALA A 405 6.97 -18.77 4.00
N GLY A 406 6.91 -19.25 2.75
CA GLY A 406 6.71 -20.67 2.42
C GLY A 406 5.27 -21.16 2.44
N VAL A 407 4.29 -20.26 2.65
CA VAL A 407 2.86 -20.59 2.52
C VAL A 407 2.35 -20.11 1.18
N ASP A 408 1.82 -21.03 0.36
CA ASP A 408 1.28 -20.70 -0.97
C ASP A 408 0.09 -19.74 -0.88
N ALA A 409 0.11 -18.73 -1.74
CA ALA A 409 -0.91 -17.71 -1.86
C ALA A 409 -1.80 -17.96 -3.08
N GLN A 410 -3.08 -17.60 -2.95
CA GLN A 410 -4.03 -17.71 -4.04
C GLN A 410 -3.86 -16.54 -5.03
N ALA A 411 -3.38 -16.84 -6.24
CA ALA A 411 -3.29 -15.87 -7.30
C ALA A 411 -4.69 -15.45 -7.80
N ILE A 412 -4.92 -14.14 -7.88
CA ILE A 412 -6.09 -13.50 -8.47
C ILE A 412 -5.89 -13.34 -9.97
N SER A 413 -4.69 -12.90 -10.38
CA SER A 413 -4.30 -12.76 -11.79
C SER A 413 -2.81 -12.97 -11.94
N TRP A 414 -2.39 -13.51 -13.09
CA TRP A 414 -1.00 -13.84 -13.38
C TRP A 414 -0.61 -13.31 -14.76
N SER A 415 0.62 -12.81 -14.87
CA SER A 415 1.28 -12.43 -16.12
C SER A 415 2.79 -12.50 -15.92
N ASP A 416 3.57 -12.39 -16.99
CA ASP A 416 5.03 -12.55 -16.92
C ASP A 416 5.74 -11.55 -15.99
N THR A 417 5.10 -10.40 -15.73
CA THR A 417 5.69 -9.30 -14.97
C THR A 417 4.88 -8.85 -13.75
N LEU A 418 3.66 -9.35 -13.58
CA LEU A 418 2.75 -8.96 -12.51
C LEU A 418 1.87 -10.12 -12.07
N ILE A 419 1.89 -10.40 -10.78
CA ILE A 419 0.96 -11.30 -10.11
C ILE A 419 0.16 -10.47 -9.11
N LYS A 420 -1.17 -10.61 -9.14
CA LYS A 420 -2.04 -10.15 -8.05
C LYS A 420 -2.42 -11.36 -7.24
N THR A 421 -2.26 -11.30 -5.93
CA THR A 421 -2.52 -12.41 -5.01
C THR A 421 -3.07 -11.87 -3.70
N THR A 422 -3.46 -12.76 -2.79
CA THR A 422 -3.85 -12.40 -1.42
C THR A 422 -2.89 -12.97 -0.40
N VAL A 423 -2.63 -12.26 0.70
CA VAL A 423 -1.87 -12.81 1.84
C VAL A 423 -2.57 -14.09 2.35
N PRO A 424 -1.91 -15.26 2.35
CA PRO A 424 -2.57 -16.53 2.65
C PRO A 424 -2.89 -16.70 4.13
N VAL A 425 -3.88 -17.54 4.43
CA VAL A 425 -4.16 -17.99 5.80
C VAL A 425 -2.95 -18.75 6.33
N GLY A 426 -2.44 -18.35 7.50
CA GLY A 426 -1.20 -18.89 8.06
C GLY A 426 0.08 -18.23 7.55
N GLY A 427 -0.03 -17.25 6.64
CA GLY A 427 1.09 -16.41 6.24
C GLY A 427 1.71 -15.67 7.43
N ARG A 428 3.03 -15.52 7.41
CA ARG A 428 3.82 -14.87 8.47
C ARG A 428 4.71 -13.78 7.88
N THR A 429 5.16 -12.86 8.72
CA THR A 429 6.22 -11.92 8.35
C THR A 429 7.45 -12.69 7.86
N GLY A 430 7.90 -12.40 6.65
CA GLY A 430 8.98 -13.16 6.03
C GLY A 430 9.10 -12.88 4.53
N GLY A 431 9.94 -13.69 3.85
CA GLY A 431 10.18 -13.55 2.41
C GLY A 431 8.99 -13.99 1.57
N VAL A 432 8.59 -13.13 0.63
CA VAL A 432 7.69 -13.46 -0.46
C VAL A 432 8.51 -13.93 -1.65
N THR A 433 8.13 -15.06 -2.24
CA THR A 433 8.79 -15.65 -3.42
C THR A 433 7.76 -16.01 -4.49
N VAL A 434 8.22 -16.14 -5.73
CA VAL A 434 7.45 -16.71 -6.84
C VAL A 434 8.23 -17.93 -7.36
N GLY A 435 7.59 -19.09 -7.40
CA GLY A 435 8.13 -20.33 -7.92
C GLY A 435 7.65 -20.59 -9.35
N VAL A 436 8.56 -20.79 -10.30
CA VAL A 436 8.27 -21.11 -11.71
C VAL A 436 9.20 -22.23 -12.16
N GLY A 437 8.64 -23.33 -12.69
CA GLY A 437 9.43 -24.43 -13.24
C GLY A 437 10.45 -25.05 -12.27
N GLY A 438 10.11 -25.10 -10.97
CA GLY A 438 10.99 -25.63 -9.91
C GLY A 438 12.08 -24.67 -9.43
N THR A 439 12.10 -23.42 -9.91
CA THR A 439 13.01 -22.35 -9.44
C THR A 439 12.24 -21.27 -8.70
N GLU A 440 12.81 -20.68 -7.65
CA GLU A 440 12.21 -19.56 -6.91
C GLU A 440 12.93 -18.24 -7.19
N THR A 441 12.18 -17.13 -7.13
CA THR A 441 12.75 -15.78 -7.12
C THR A 441 13.58 -15.52 -5.86
N ASN A 442 14.34 -14.40 -5.85
CA ASN A 442 14.78 -13.79 -4.61
C ASN A 442 13.59 -13.51 -3.67
N PRO A 443 13.77 -13.63 -2.33
CA PRO A 443 12.75 -13.24 -1.38
C PRO A 443 12.65 -11.71 -1.28
N VAL A 444 11.42 -11.19 -1.14
CA VAL A 444 11.15 -9.80 -0.72
C VAL A 444 10.37 -9.83 0.58
N THR A 445 10.88 -9.18 1.64
CA THR A 445 10.23 -9.21 2.95
C THR A 445 8.86 -8.51 2.91
N PHE A 446 7.84 -9.22 3.38
CA PHE A 446 6.49 -8.70 3.63
C PHE A 446 6.15 -8.85 5.12
N VAL A 447 5.52 -7.82 5.70
CA VAL A 447 5.09 -7.83 7.10
C VAL A 447 3.61 -8.17 7.18
N VAL A 448 3.29 -9.29 7.84
CA VAL A 448 1.90 -9.62 8.14
C VAL A 448 1.52 -8.92 9.43
N ASN A 449 0.47 -8.09 9.40
CA ASN A 449 -0.02 -7.37 10.58
C ASN A 449 -1.40 -7.86 11.03
N GLU A 450 -1.53 -8.20 12.30
CA GLU A 450 -2.79 -8.70 12.86
C GLU A 450 -2.89 -8.39 14.34
N ILE A 451 -4.12 -8.10 14.80
CA ILE A 451 -4.47 -8.13 16.22
C ILE A 451 -5.07 -9.51 16.48
N THR A 452 -4.46 -10.25 17.40
CA THR A 452 -4.88 -11.59 17.81
C THR A 452 -5.72 -11.60 19.08
N ASP A 453 -5.51 -10.62 19.97
CA ASP A 453 -6.19 -10.59 21.27
C ASP A 453 -6.28 -9.16 21.83
N ILE A 454 -7.22 -8.95 22.75
CA ILE A 454 -7.41 -7.70 23.50
C ILE A 454 -7.74 -8.02 24.95
N VAL A 455 -6.97 -7.47 25.89
CA VAL A 455 -7.11 -7.73 27.31
C VAL A 455 -6.91 -6.45 28.14
N PRO A 456 -7.84 -6.10 29.05
CA PRO A 456 -9.17 -6.71 29.20
C PRO A 456 -10.07 -6.44 27.96
N GLY A 457 -11.06 -7.31 27.75
CA GLY A 457 -12.04 -7.18 26.66
C GLY A 457 -13.15 -6.16 26.93
N SER A 458 -13.20 -5.65 28.15
CA SER A 458 -14.07 -4.58 28.64
C SER A 458 -13.27 -3.63 29.52
N GLY A 459 -13.71 -2.38 29.66
CA GLY A 459 -13.10 -1.45 30.61
C GLY A 459 -13.80 -0.09 30.72
N ALA A 460 -13.51 0.64 31.80
CA ALA A 460 -13.98 1.99 32.03
C ALA A 460 -13.10 3.04 31.33
N TYR A 461 -13.59 4.28 31.25
CA TYR A 461 -12.80 5.41 30.79
C TYR A 461 -11.46 5.52 31.53
N GLY A 462 -10.37 5.67 30.77
CA GLY A 462 -9.00 5.78 31.25
C GLY A 462 -8.33 4.49 31.69
N ASP A 463 -9.04 3.35 31.68
CA ASP A 463 -8.41 2.05 31.89
C ASP A 463 -7.39 1.76 30.79
N THR A 464 -6.35 1.02 31.14
CA THR A 464 -5.32 0.62 30.20
C THR A 464 -5.65 -0.75 29.62
N VAL A 465 -5.75 -0.81 28.30
CA VAL A 465 -6.02 -2.03 27.53
C VAL A 465 -4.78 -2.42 26.74
N LYS A 466 -4.50 -3.72 26.67
CA LYS A 466 -3.46 -4.30 25.85
C LYS A 466 -4.07 -4.97 24.63
N ILE A 467 -3.60 -4.64 23.43
CA ILE A 467 -3.79 -5.49 22.24
C ILE A 467 -2.53 -6.30 21.99
N SER A 468 -2.69 -7.58 21.70
CA SER A 468 -1.61 -8.49 21.31
C SER A 468 -1.75 -8.90 19.85
N GLY A 469 -0.63 -9.10 19.17
CA GLY A 469 -0.59 -9.43 17.76
C GLY A 469 0.82 -9.54 17.20
N TYR A 470 0.97 -9.24 15.92
CA TYR A 470 2.26 -9.24 15.23
C TYR A 470 2.30 -8.16 14.15
N GLY A 471 3.52 -7.72 13.82
CA GLY A 471 3.78 -6.77 12.75
C GLY A 471 3.37 -5.33 13.07
N PHE A 472 3.26 -4.98 14.35
CA PHE A 472 2.98 -3.60 14.79
C PHE A 472 4.18 -2.66 14.61
N GLY A 473 5.39 -3.21 14.46
CA GLY A 473 6.64 -2.48 14.47
C GLY A 473 7.18 -2.28 15.88
N THR A 474 8.51 -2.17 16.03
CA THR A 474 9.16 -2.06 17.34
C THR A 474 8.92 -0.74 18.07
N HIS A 475 8.36 0.26 17.39
CA HIS A 475 8.02 1.58 17.91
C HIS A 475 6.79 2.10 17.15
N GLN A 476 6.04 3.01 17.77
CA GLN A 476 4.81 3.56 17.18
C GLN A 476 5.07 4.26 15.83
N ASN A 477 6.11 5.10 15.68
CA ASN A 477 6.55 5.69 14.40
C ASN A 477 5.43 6.25 13.48
N GLY A 478 4.43 6.94 14.04
CA GLY A 478 3.30 7.52 13.29
C GLY A 478 2.13 6.56 13.06
N ASN A 479 2.25 5.30 13.51
CA ASN A 479 1.13 4.36 13.61
C ASN A 479 0.17 4.82 14.72
N SER A 480 -1.08 4.39 14.63
CA SER A 480 -2.11 4.70 15.61
C SER A 480 -2.95 3.47 15.91
N VAL A 481 -3.50 3.41 17.12
CA VAL A 481 -4.62 2.52 17.44
C VAL A 481 -5.86 3.39 17.50
N LEU A 482 -6.97 2.85 17.03
CA LEU A 482 -8.27 3.51 17.06
C LEU A 482 -9.27 2.62 17.78
N LEU A 483 -10.14 3.23 18.58
CA LEU A 483 -11.36 2.65 19.11
C LEU A 483 -12.54 3.31 18.37
N GLY A 484 -13.20 2.57 17.49
CA GLY A 484 -14.21 3.15 16.61
C GLY A 484 -13.60 4.17 15.64
N GLN A 485 -13.84 5.46 15.89
CA GLN A 485 -13.27 6.57 15.13
C GLN A 485 -12.20 7.35 15.92
N ASP A 486 -12.10 7.12 17.22
CA ASP A 486 -11.24 7.89 18.11
C ASP A 486 -9.84 7.28 18.14
N ILE A 487 -8.83 8.13 18.02
CA ILE A 487 -7.43 7.73 18.24
C ILE A 487 -7.22 7.62 19.75
N VAL A 488 -6.69 6.48 20.20
CA VAL A 488 -6.45 6.23 21.62
C VAL A 488 -5.07 6.70 22.05
N ASP A 489 -4.92 7.01 23.34
CA ASP A 489 -3.65 7.40 23.93
C ASP A 489 -2.78 6.16 24.17
N ILE A 490 -1.68 6.03 23.42
CA ILE A 490 -0.73 4.92 23.57
C ILE A 490 0.09 5.09 24.85
N VAL A 491 0.16 4.03 25.66
CA VAL A 491 0.97 3.93 26.87
C VAL A 491 2.33 3.29 26.58
N ASP A 492 2.32 2.19 25.82
CA ASP A 492 3.54 1.47 25.45
C ASP A 492 3.32 0.73 24.11
N TRP A 493 4.41 0.49 23.37
CA TRP A 493 4.35 -0.07 22.03
C TRP A 493 5.55 -0.98 21.75
N THR A 494 5.25 -2.20 21.30
CA THR A 494 6.22 -3.16 20.79
C THR A 494 5.68 -3.77 19.50
N ASP A 495 6.45 -4.66 18.87
CA ASP A 495 6.01 -5.36 17.66
C ASP A 495 4.84 -6.33 17.90
N SER A 496 4.66 -6.80 19.15
CA SER A 496 3.65 -7.80 19.50
C SER A 496 2.58 -7.30 20.47
N ASP A 497 2.86 -6.25 21.24
CA ASP A 497 1.96 -5.73 22.26
C ASP A 497 1.88 -4.20 22.18
N VAL A 498 0.66 -3.67 22.21
CA VAL A 498 0.40 -2.23 22.32
C VAL A 498 -0.54 -2.00 23.48
N PHE A 499 -0.16 -1.12 24.39
CA PHE A 499 -0.97 -0.68 25.53
C PHE A 499 -1.53 0.70 25.23
N PHE A 500 -2.82 0.91 25.47
CA PHE A 500 -3.45 2.22 25.31
C PHE A 500 -4.47 2.49 26.41
N ARG A 501 -4.82 3.77 26.60
CA ARG A 501 -5.90 4.17 27.52
C ARG A 501 -7.20 4.39 26.77
N ILE A 502 -8.29 3.89 27.32
CA ILE A 502 -9.65 4.15 26.80
C ILE A 502 -9.93 5.66 26.94
N PRO A 503 -10.20 6.40 25.85
CA PRO A 503 -10.50 7.83 25.93
C PRO A 503 -11.80 8.12 26.70
N ASP A 504 -11.87 9.26 27.37
CA ASP A 504 -13.08 9.69 28.07
C ASP A 504 -14.24 9.89 27.08
N GLY A 505 -15.43 9.37 27.43
CA GLY A 505 -16.62 9.46 26.58
C GLY A 505 -16.66 8.48 25.39
N SER A 506 -15.69 7.56 25.30
CA SER A 506 -15.73 6.46 24.33
C SER A 506 -17.01 5.62 24.49
N VAL A 507 -17.38 4.92 23.43
CA VAL A 507 -18.46 3.92 23.44
C VAL A 507 -17.92 2.56 23.01
N THR A 508 -18.64 1.49 23.32
CA THR A 508 -18.34 0.14 22.82
C THR A 508 -18.06 0.18 21.32
N GLY A 509 -16.92 -0.38 20.91
CA GLY A 509 -16.40 -0.14 19.59
C GLY A 509 -15.33 -1.12 19.15
N GLN A 510 -15.08 -1.10 17.84
CA GLN A 510 -14.04 -1.92 17.24
C GLN A 510 -12.67 -1.26 17.39
N VAL A 511 -11.72 -1.98 17.97
CA VAL A 511 -10.31 -1.61 18.07
C VAL A 511 -9.55 -2.13 16.85
N PHE A 512 -8.73 -1.28 16.25
CA PHE A 512 -7.79 -1.66 15.19
C PHE A 512 -6.57 -0.74 15.16
N ALA A 513 -5.44 -1.27 14.71
CA ALA A 513 -4.24 -0.47 14.46
C ALA A 513 -4.22 -0.03 12.99
N ARG A 514 -3.89 1.25 12.77
CA ARG A 514 -3.49 1.79 11.48
C ARG A 514 -1.97 1.83 11.45
N LEU A 515 -1.39 0.96 10.62
CA LEU A 515 0.04 0.84 10.41
C LEU A 515 0.35 1.37 9.02
N TYR A 516 0.99 2.53 8.94
CA TYR A 516 1.14 3.28 7.68
C TYR A 516 -0.24 3.49 7.01
N ASP A 517 -0.41 3.04 5.76
CA ASP A 517 -1.66 3.15 4.99
C ASP A 517 -2.58 1.93 5.12
N GLN A 518 -2.25 0.96 5.98
CA GLN A 518 -3.04 -0.26 6.16
C GLN A 518 -3.66 -0.34 7.55
N ILE A 519 -4.76 -1.08 7.65
CA ILE A 519 -5.42 -1.36 8.93
C ILE A 519 -5.37 -2.85 9.25
N THR A 520 -5.20 -3.19 10.52
CA THR A 520 -5.34 -4.55 11.00
C THR A 520 -6.79 -5.02 10.89
N ARG A 521 -7.01 -6.30 11.20
CA ARG A 521 -8.35 -6.77 11.58
C ARG A 521 -8.84 -5.99 12.81
N LYS A 522 -10.16 -5.88 12.91
CA LYS A 522 -10.87 -5.23 14.01
C LYS A 522 -11.26 -6.27 15.08
N ILE A 523 -11.05 -5.93 16.35
CA ILE A 523 -11.51 -6.69 17.52
C ILE A 523 -12.44 -5.81 18.36
N LEU A 524 -13.46 -6.38 19.01
CA LEU A 524 -14.41 -5.59 19.82
C LEU A 524 -13.78 -5.28 21.19
N LEU A 525 -13.99 -4.05 21.67
CA LEU A 525 -13.76 -3.63 23.06
C LEU A 525 -15.08 -3.07 23.60
N GLU A 526 -15.57 -3.65 24.69
CA GLU A 526 -16.74 -3.14 25.40
C GLU A 526 -16.30 -2.00 26.33
N VAL A 527 -17.00 -0.86 26.25
CA VAL A 527 -16.65 0.31 27.06
C VAL A 527 -17.86 0.71 27.88
N TYR A 528 -17.71 0.64 29.19
CA TYR A 528 -18.73 1.06 30.15
C TYR A 528 -18.32 2.37 30.83
N GLY A 529 -19.29 3.24 31.08
CA GLY A 529 -18.96 4.53 31.67
C GLY A 529 -20.10 5.54 31.64
N ILE A 530 -19.97 6.55 32.49
CA ILE A 530 -20.93 7.65 32.60
C ILE A 530 -20.52 8.75 31.61
N THR A 531 -21.40 9.07 30.67
CA THR A 531 -21.19 10.16 29.70
C THR A 531 -21.79 11.48 30.19
N ALA A 532 -22.87 11.41 30.98
CA ALA A 532 -23.50 12.59 31.57
C ALA A 532 -24.29 12.26 32.84
N VAL A 533 -24.44 13.27 33.71
CA VAL A 533 -25.32 13.23 34.89
C VAL A 533 -26.16 14.50 34.90
N SER A 534 -27.47 14.35 35.13
CA SER A 534 -28.42 15.45 35.13
C SER A 534 -29.43 15.31 36.28
N PRO A 535 -29.75 16.40 37.00
CA PRO A 535 -29.15 17.74 36.89
C PRO A 535 -27.71 17.79 37.42
N ALA A 536 -26.95 18.81 37.01
CA ALA A 536 -25.57 19.03 37.50
C ALA A 536 -25.53 19.51 38.98
N HIS A 537 -26.62 20.13 39.43
CA HIS A 537 -26.86 20.53 40.82
C HIS A 537 -28.12 19.81 41.32
N ALA A 538 -28.01 19.11 42.45
CA ALA A 538 -29.10 18.32 43.02
C ALA A 538 -29.23 18.53 44.53
N THR A 539 -30.39 18.19 45.10
CA THR A 539 -30.63 18.20 46.55
C THR A 539 -31.06 16.84 47.06
N PHE A 540 -31.01 16.62 48.37
CA PHE A 540 -31.51 15.40 48.98
C PHE A 540 -32.96 15.11 48.58
N GLY A 541 -33.19 13.87 48.10
CA GLY A 541 -34.50 13.40 47.65
C GLY A 541 -34.94 13.92 46.27
N SER A 542 -34.12 14.72 45.58
CA SER A 542 -34.37 15.09 44.18
C SER A 542 -34.00 13.97 43.22
N TYR A 543 -34.57 13.98 42.00
CA TYR A 543 -34.26 13.00 40.97
C TYR A 543 -32.90 13.25 40.33
N PHE A 544 -32.21 12.18 39.96
CA PHE A 544 -31.07 12.21 39.05
C PHE A 544 -31.29 11.30 37.85
N THR A 545 -30.59 11.59 36.76
CA THR A 545 -30.47 10.78 35.55
C THR A 545 -28.98 10.64 35.23
N ILE A 546 -28.50 9.41 35.09
CA ILE A 546 -27.16 9.07 34.59
C ILE A 546 -27.35 8.57 33.16
N GLN A 547 -26.61 9.13 32.22
CA GLN A 547 -26.48 8.63 30.85
C GLN A 547 -25.10 7.97 30.70
N GLY A 548 -25.03 6.91 29.90
CA GLY A 548 -23.78 6.18 29.68
C GLY A 548 -23.88 5.14 28.58
N SER A 549 -22.94 4.20 28.60
CA SER A 549 -22.94 3.03 27.73
C SER A 549 -22.65 1.78 28.57
N GLU A 550 -23.28 0.66 28.19
CA GLU A 550 -23.14 -0.65 28.84
C GLU A 550 -23.32 -0.62 30.37
N LEU A 551 -24.23 0.22 30.87
CA LEU A 551 -24.49 0.41 32.30
C LEU A 551 -25.27 -0.75 32.95
N ASP A 552 -25.82 -1.69 32.19
CA ASP A 552 -26.70 -2.79 32.63
C ASP A 552 -26.11 -4.18 32.33
N HIS A 553 -24.78 -4.31 32.40
CA HIS A 553 -24.12 -5.59 32.12
C HIS A 553 -24.35 -6.62 33.26
N HIS A 554 -25.47 -7.35 33.17
CA HIS A 554 -25.83 -8.66 33.71
C HIS A 554 -25.58 -8.98 35.22
N TYR A 555 -26.53 -8.56 36.06
CA TYR A 555 -26.92 -9.01 37.42
C TYR A 555 -25.91 -9.84 38.25
N TYR A 556 -25.46 -9.27 39.38
CA TYR A 556 -25.86 -9.64 40.76
C TYR A 556 -25.31 -8.65 41.83
N GLU A 557 -24.44 -7.70 41.48
CA GLU A 557 -23.79 -6.78 42.43
C GLU A 557 -23.66 -5.33 41.91
N HIS A 558 -24.73 -4.75 41.36
CA HIS A 558 -24.71 -3.35 40.91
C HIS A 558 -24.94 -2.36 42.06
N GLY A 559 -24.22 -1.24 42.03
CA GLY A 559 -24.37 -0.17 43.02
C GLY A 559 -24.09 1.20 42.42
N ILE A 560 -24.81 2.22 42.87
CA ILE A 560 -24.49 3.62 42.57
C ILE A 560 -24.08 4.26 43.89
N THR A 561 -22.99 5.01 43.88
CA THR A 561 -22.61 5.81 45.04
C THR A 561 -22.43 7.26 44.65
N PHE A 562 -22.91 8.15 45.51
CA PHE A 562 -22.59 9.58 45.48
C PHE A 562 -21.57 9.84 46.58
N ASN A 563 -20.30 9.96 46.19
CA ASN A 563 -19.17 10.08 47.11
C ASN A 563 -19.17 9.01 48.24
N GLY A 564 -19.39 7.74 47.87
CA GLY A 564 -19.42 6.62 48.80
C GLY A 564 -20.76 6.38 49.51
N VAL A 565 -21.74 7.28 49.39
CA VAL A 565 -23.10 7.05 49.92
C VAL A 565 -23.92 6.25 48.90
N PRO A 566 -24.39 5.04 49.23
CA PRO A 566 -25.10 4.18 48.29
C PRO A 566 -26.51 4.71 47.98
N VAL A 567 -26.90 4.61 46.71
CA VAL A 567 -28.26 4.89 46.26
C VAL A 567 -29.17 3.71 46.57
N VAL A 568 -30.20 3.97 47.37
CA VAL A 568 -31.18 2.94 47.80
C VAL A 568 -32.50 3.01 47.04
N GLN A 569 -32.73 4.05 46.23
CA GLN A 569 -33.96 4.25 45.47
C GLN A 569 -33.66 4.50 43.99
N ILE A 570 -33.83 3.46 43.19
CA ILE A 570 -33.67 3.44 41.74
C ILE A 570 -35.02 3.07 41.13
N TYR A 571 -35.46 3.82 40.12
CA TYR A 571 -36.74 3.58 39.43
C TYR A 571 -36.56 3.05 38.01
N ASN A 572 -35.42 3.32 37.40
CA ASN A 572 -35.05 2.80 36.09
C ASN A 572 -33.56 2.50 36.08
N TRP A 573 -33.19 1.32 35.59
CA TRP A 573 -31.81 0.94 35.30
C TRP A 573 -31.82 0.23 33.95
N GLY A 574 -31.01 0.70 33.01
CA GLY A 574 -30.81 0.08 31.71
C GLY A 574 -29.47 0.51 31.12
N ASP A 575 -29.11 -0.11 29.99
CA ASP A 575 -27.76 -0.01 29.40
C ASP A 575 -27.24 1.41 29.19
N ASN A 576 -28.13 2.36 28.88
CA ASN A 576 -27.73 3.73 28.56
C ASN A 576 -28.25 4.76 29.55
N GLU A 577 -29.14 4.38 30.46
CA GLU A 577 -29.80 5.33 31.34
C GLU A 577 -30.17 4.73 32.70
N ILE A 578 -29.79 5.42 33.77
CA ILE A 578 -30.20 5.10 35.14
C ILE A 578 -30.91 6.31 35.76
N ARG A 579 -32.01 6.09 36.47
CA ARG A 579 -32.78 7.13 37.20
C ARG A 579 -33.06 6.71 38.64
N GLY A 580 -32.88 7.65 39.57
CA GLY A 580 -33.13 7.42 41.00
C GLY A 580 -33.28 8.72 41.80
N LEU A 581 -33.27 8.62 43.13
CA LEU A 581 -33.20 9.78 44.02
C LEU A 581 -31.83 9.95 44.67
N ILE A 582 -31.42 11.20 44.85
CA ILE A 582 -30.23 11.56 45.63
C ILE A 582 -30.45 11.15 47.11
N PRO A 583 -29.61 10.29 47.69
CA PRO A 583 -29.71 9.90 49.09
C PRO A 583 -29.52 11.09 50.05
N VAL A 584 -30.17 11.02 51.22
CA VAL A 584 -29.89 11.95 52.31
C VAL A 584 -28.48 11.68 52.84
N GLY A 585 -27.69 12.75 53.04
CA GLY A 585 -26.31 12.65 53.54
C GLY A 585 -25.25 12.45 52.45
N SER A 586 -25.62 12.36 51.16
CA SER A 586 -24.67 12.46 50.04
C SER A 586 -23.95 13.81 50.05
N SER A 587 -22.76 13.90 49.46
CA SER A 587 -22.04 15.17 49.30
C SER A 587 -21.65 15.39 47.84
N SER A 588 -21.34 16.64 47.47
CA SER A 588 -20.74 16.95 46.16
C SER A 588 -19.50 16.07 45.90
N GLY A 589 -19.32 15.64 44.65
CA GLY A 589 -18.22 14.76 44.27
C GLY A 589 -18.52 13.91 43.05
N GLY A 590 -17.75 12.85 42.87
CA GLY A 590 -17.97 11.88 41.80
C GLY A 590 -19.13 10.93 42.11
N VAL A 591 -20.07 10.79 41.16
CA VAL A 591 -20.99 9.65 41.12
C VAL A 591 -20.31 8.49 40.41
N VAL A 592 -20.37 7.32 41.02
CA VAL A 592 -19.76 6.08 40.53
C VAL A 592 -20.84 5.03 40.36
N VAL A 593 -20.83 4.35 39.23
CA VAL A 593 -21.62 3.15 38.99
C VAL A 593 -20.66 1.95 39.08
N THR A 594 -21.02 0.96 39.88
CA THR A 594 -20.29 -0.30 40.02
C THR A 594 -21.06 -1.40 39.28
N ILE A 595 -20.36 -2.11 38.40
CA ILE A 595 -20.86 -3.16 37.52
C ILE A 595 -19.91 -4.35 37.67
N ASP A 596 -20.41 -5.50 38.11
CA ASP A 596 -19.62 -6.73 38.32
C ASP A 596 -18.35 -6.56 39.17
N GLY A 597 -18.41 -5.66 40.17
CA GLY A 597 -17.28 -5.33 41.06
C GLY A 597 -16.28 -4.33 40.47
N GLU A 598 -16.41 -3.97 39.19
CA GLU A 598 -15.65 -2.90 38.54
C GLU A 598 -16.43 -1.59 38.61
N SER A 599 -15.72 -0.46 38.73
CA SER A 599 -16.36 0.84 38.94
C SER A 599 -16.05 1.79 37.80
N THR A 600 -17.06 2.52 37.33
CA THR A 600 -16.84 3.64 36.42
C THR A 600 -15.94 4.67 37.10
N LYS A 601 -15.25 5.50 36.29
CA LYS A 601 -14.72 6.76 36.83
C LYS A 601 -15.85 7.61 37.40
N GLY A 602 -15.53 8.38 38.44
CA GLY A 602 -16.47 9.29 39.08
C GLY A 602 -16.84 10.45 38.15
N TYR A 603 -18.14 10.63 37.89
CA TYR A 603 -18.64 11.78 37.14
C TYR A 603 -19.07 12.90 38.11
N PRO A 604 -18.66 14.16 37.92
CA PRO A 604 -18.92 15.20 38.91
C PRO A 604 -20.41 15.58 39.00
N ILE A 605 -20.89 15.77 40.22
CA ILE A 605 -22.19 16.36 40.55
C ILE A 605 -22.07 17.21 41.83
N ALA A 606 -22.76 18.35 41.86
CA ALA A 606 -22.88 19.18 43.06
C ALA A 606 -24.17 18.82 43.83
N ILE A 607 -24.04 18.54 45.12
CA ILE A 607 -25.17 18.16 45.99
C ILE A 607 -25.27 19.14 47.14
N THR A 608 -26.41 19.81 47.27
CA THR A 608 -26.70 20.74 48.36
C THR A 608 -27.79 20.19 49.26
N GLY A 609 -27.52 20.11 50.56
CA GLY A 609 -28.48 19.60 51.52
C GLY A 609 -28.18 19.97 52.96
N ILE A 610 -29.24 20.15 53.75
CA ILE A 610 -29.15 20.34 55.20
C ILE A 610 -29.33 18.97 55.87
N ASN A 611 -28.34 18.57 56.66
CA ASN A 611 -28.38 17.38 57.49
C ASN A 611 -29.07 17.64 58.84
N ASP A 612 -28.74 18.75 59.51
CA ASP A 612 -29.36 19.12 60.79
C ASP A 612 -29.28 20.63 61.10
N ILE A 613 -30.13 21.10 62.02
CA ILE A 613 -30.10 22.46 62.55
C ILE A 613 -30.23 22.42 64.06
N GLN A 614 -29.30 23.03 64.78
CA GLN A 614 -29.29 23.06 66.25
C GLN A 614 -29.10 24.48 66.81
N PRO A 615 -29.82 24.87 67.87
CA PRO A 615 -30.98 24.16 68.41
C PRO A 615 -32.16 24.23 67.43
N ARG A 616 -33.10 23.27 67.50
CA ARG A 616 -34.36 23.31 66.73
C ARG A 616 -35.40 24.27 67.30
N TRP A 617 -35.26 24.70 68.54
CA TRP A 617 -36.15 25.67 69.20
C TRP A 617 -35.36 26.85 69.76
N GLY A 618 -35.94 28.04 69.70
CA GLY A 618 -35.38 29.25 70.29
C GLY A 618 -36.27 30.47 70.06
N GLY A 619 -35.85 31.62 70.58
CA GLY A 619 -36.53 32.89 70.36
C GLY A 619 -36.08 33.60 69.08
N GLU A 620 -36.48 34.87 68.93
CA GLU A 620 -35.86 35.73 67.93
C GLU A 620 -34.37 35.91 68.27
N GLN A 621 -33.52 36.07 67.25
CA GLN A 621 -32.07 36.24 67.43
C GLN A 621 -31.36 35.06 68.11
N CYS A 622 -32.04 33.92 68.32
CA CYS A 622 -31.42 32.69 68.78
C CYS A 622 -30.31 32.27 67.82
N MET A 623 -29.12 32.04 68.36
CA MET A 623 -27.98 31.43 67.66
C MET A 623 -28.37 30.04 67.18
N ARG A 624 -28.12 29.72 65.91
CA ARG A 624 -28.30 28.39 65.32
C ARG A 624 -27.10 28.02 64.47
N THR A 625 -26.78 26.73 64.50
CA THR A 625 -25.79 26.09 63.65
C THR A 625 -26.53 25.14 62.70
N ILE A 626 -26.30 25.31 61.40
CA ILE A 626 -26.81 24.47 60.32
C ILE A 626 -25.65 23.58 59.86
N HIS A 627 -25.83 22.26 59.91
CA HIS A 627 -24.90 21.28 59.35
C HIS A 627 -25.44 20.72 58.05
N GLY A 628 -24.59 20.59 57.04
CA GLY A 628 -24.97 20.07 55.73
C GLY A 628 -23.79 19.92 54.79
N THR A 629 -24.04 20.11 53.51
CA THR A 629 -23.03 19.97 52.44
C THR A 629 -23.43 20.81 51.23
N GLY A 630 -22.45 21.22 50.44
CA GLY A 630 -22.66 21.93 49.19
C GLY A 630 -23.27 23.30 49.39
N PHE A 631 -22.95 23.97 50.50
CA PHE A 631 -23.34 25.36 50.76
C PHE A 631 -22.43 26.36 50.06
N GLY A 632 -21.28 25.93 49.53
CA GLY A 632 -20.27 26.81 48.93
C GLY A 632 -19.48 27.61 49.97
N GLU A 633 -18.42 28.28 49.51
CA GLU A 633 -17.49 29.03 50.36
C GLU A 633 -17.93 30.47 50.66
N MET A 634 -18.92 30.97 49.92
CA MET A 634 -19.44 32.33 50.08
C MET A 634 -20.88 32.28 50.59
N ALA A 635 -21.19 33.17 51.53
CA ALA A 635 -22.53 33.25 52.10
C ALA A 635 -23.55 33.66 51.05
N GLU A 636 -24.62 32.88 50.94
CA GLU A 636 -25.75 33.11 50.06
C GLU A 636 -27.02 33.35 50.91
N THR A 637 -28.16 32.80 50.50
CA THR A 637 -29.44 33.05 51.16
C THR A 637 -29.77 31.93 52.16
N ILE A 638 -30.25 32.31 53.35
CA ILE A 638 -30.90 31.38 54.29
C ILE A 638 -32.34 31.83 54.46
N LEU A 639 -33.29 30.93 54.23
CA LEU A 639 -34.72 31.19 54.28
C LEU A 639 -35.35 30.53 55.49
N PHE A 640 -36.04 31.30 56.32
CA PHE A 640 -36.96 30.84 57.37
C PHE A 640 -38.39 30.98 56.85
N GLY A 641 -38.93 29.93 56.23
CA GLY A 641 -40.10 30.06 55.37
C GLY A 641 -39.78 30.99 54.20
N ASP A 642 -40.48 32.13 54.12
CA ASP A 642 -40.23 33.16 53.10
C ASP A 642 -39.30 34.29 53.57
N LEU A 643 -38.90 34.28 54.86
CA LEU A 643 -38.08 35.34 55.45
C LEU A 643 -36.60 35.04 55.29
N MET A 644 -35.84 35.97 54.69
CA MET A 644 -34.39 35.86 54.58
C MET A 644 -33.68 36.20 55.89
N ALA A 645 -32.68 35.39 56.27
CA ALA A 645 -31.79 35.70 57.37
C ALA A 645 -30.66 36.63 56.93
N THR A 646 -30.45 37.71 57.68
CA THR A 646 -29.44 38.72 57.39
C THR A 646 -28.24 38.68 58.35
N ASP A 647 -28.38 38.03 59.49
CA ASP A 647 -27.35 37.95 60.54
C ASP A 647 -26.64 36.59 60.50
N ILE A 648 -25.80 36.43 59.47
CA ILE A 648 -24.94 35.26 59.26
C ILE A 648 -23.60 35.54 59.92
N LEU A 649 -23.19 34.65 60.82
CA LEU A 649 -22.00 34.81 61.67
C LEU A 649 -20.79 34.08 61.10
N SER A 650 -21.01 32.89 60.55
CA SER A 650 -20.00 32.12 59.83
C SER A 650 -20.67 31.27 58.75
N TRP A 651 -19.92 31.02 57.67
CA TRP A 651 -20.37 30.21 56.54
C TRP A 651 -19.19 29.45 55.96
N ASN A 652 -19.40 28.18 55.68
CA ASN A 652 -18.56 27.37 54.79
C ASN A 652 -19.43 26.29 54.14
N ASP A 653 -18.83 25.44 53.31
CA ASP A 653 -19.53 24.44 52.51
C ASP A 653 -20.39 23.43 53.32
N SER A 654 -20.09 23.23 54.60
CA SER A 654 -20.73 22.20 55.43
C SER A 654 -21.38 22.71 56.72
N LEU A 655 -21.10 23.96 57.10
CA LEU A 655 -21.52 24.53 58.37
C LEU A 655 -21.82 26.01 58.22
N ILE A 656 -22.98 26.42 58.73
CA ILE A 656 -23.39 27.83 58.78
C ILE A 656 -23.83 28.16 60.20
N GLU A 657 -23.34 29.27 60.74
CA GLU A 657 -23.82 29.83 62.01
C GLU A 657 -24.53 31.15 61.75
N LEU A 658 -25.68 31.34 62.37
CA LEU A 658 -26.50 32.53 62.19
C LEU A 658 -27.33 32.84 63.44
N ARG A 659 -27.93 34.02 63.45
CA ARG A 659 -29.03 34.34 64.38
C ARG A 659 -30.37 34.24 63.67
N SER A 660 -31.35 33.69 64.37
CA SER A 660 -32.73 33.63 63.88
C SER A 660 -33.21 35.06 63.54
N PRO A 661 -33.81 35.30 62.36
CA PRO A 661 -34.18 36.65 61.97
C PRO A 661 -35.19 37.26 62.95
N LEU A 662 -35.18 38.58 63.08
CA LEU A 662 -36.26 39.29 63.79
C LEU A 662 -37.59 38.99 63.08
N THR A 663 -38.66 38.79 63.84
CA THR A 663 -40.00 38.44 63.34
C THR A 663 -40.15 37.08 62.64
N ALA A 664 -39.11 36.23 62.65
CA ALA A 664 -39.20 34.88 62.13
C ALA A 664 -40.26 34.06 62.88
N LYS A 665 -40.98 33.19 62.15
CA LYS A 665 -41.97 32.26 62.72
C LYS A 665 -41.50 30.82 62.60
N SER A 666 -42.14 29.92 63.35
CA SER A 666 -41.89 28.48 63.22
C SER A 666 -42.11 28.03 61.77
N GLY A 667 -41.21 27.20 61.24
CA GLY A 667 -41.27 26.81 59.84
C GLY A 667 -40.01 26.11 59.34
N SER A 668 -39.99 25.81 58.04
CA SER A 668 -38.85 25.18 57.37
C SER A 668 -37.73 26.19 57.17
N VAL A 669 -36.52 25.84 57.59
CA VAL A 669 -35.29 26.55 57.23
C VAL A 669 -34.66 25.87 56.02
N ARG A 670 -34.21 26.66 55.04
CA ARG A 670 -33.56 26.22 53.81
C ARG A 670 -32.34 27.08 53.50
N VAL A 671 -31.37 26.51 52.81
CA VAL A 671 -30.25 27.22 52.19
C VAL A 671 -30.57 27.40 50.72
N GLY A 672 -30.59 28.65 50.26
CA GLY A 672 -30.83 29.03 48.88
C GLY A 672 -29.53 29.50 48.23
N LEU A 673 -29.13 28.78 47.18
CA LEU A 673 -28.04 29.13 46.27
C LEU A 673 -28.61 29.64 44.95
N PRO A 674 -27.80 30.29 44.08
CA PRO A 674 -28.30 30.89 42.84
C PRO A 674 -29.11 29.94 41.94
N GLU A 675 -28.74 28.66 41.89
CA GLU A 675 -29.37 27.66 41.01
C GLU A 675 -30.24 26.64 41.73
N ILE A 676 -30.19 26.57 43.08
CA ILE A 676 -30.82 25.49 43.82
C ILE A 676 -31.18 25.88 45.27
N VAL A 677 -32.27 25.30 45.79
CA VAL A 677 -32.68 25.46 47.19
C VAL A 677 -32.65 24.10 47.86
N SER A 678 -31.95 24.01 49.00
CA SER A 678 -31.80 22.79 49.79
C SER A 678 -33.14 22.19 50.23
N ASN A 679 -33.09 20.95 50.73
CA ASN A 679 -34.15 20.42 51.57
C ASN A 679 -34.40 21.33 52.80
N GLY A 680 -35.60 21.21 53.37
CA GLY A 680 -36.04 22.00 54.51
C GLY A 680 -35.94 21.26 55.85
N ILE A 681 -35.44 21.92 56.88
CA ILE A 681 -35.52 21.42 58.26
C ILE A 681 -36.43 22.33 59.09
N ALA A 682 -37.45 21.75 59.70
CA ALA A 682 -38.37 22.50 60.54
C ALA A 682 -37.71 22.94 61.86
N VAL A 683 -37.87 24.23 62.19
CA VAL A 683 -37.51 24.82 63.48
C VAL A 683 -38.73 25.47 64.10
N SER A 684 -38.77 25.48 65.43
CA SER A 684 -39.76 26.19 66.22
C SER A 684 -39.19 27.53 66.69
N ILE A 685 -39.95 28.59 66.56
CA ILE A 685 -39.59 29.93 67.04
C ILE A 685 -40.63 30.38 68.06
N MET A 686 -40.17 30.73 69.25
CA MET A 686 -41.02 31.24 70.33
C MET A 686 -41.59 32.60 69.92
N ASN A 687 -42.91 32.65 69.70
CA ASN A 687 -43.58 33.83 69.15
C ASN A 687 -44.86 34.16 69.92
N ILE A 688 -44.99 35.40 70.38
CA ILE A 688 -46.22 36.00 70.88
C ILE A 688 -47.02 36.51 69.67
N ASP A 689 -48.25 36.05 69.54
CA ASP A 689 -49.19 36.50 68.50
C ASP A 689 -49.93 37.77 68.93
N LYS A 690 -50.43 37.80 70.17
CA LYS A 690 -51.24 38.91 70.68
C LYS A 690 -51.31 38.97 72.21
N LEU A 691 -51.66 40.15 72.69
CA LEU A 691 -51.99 40.43 74.09
C LEU A 691 -53.50 40.70 74.24
N VAL A 692 -54.10 40.20 75.32
CA VAL A 692 -55.53 40.41 75.63
C VAL A 692 -55.69 40.74 77.12
N PRO A 693 -56.09 41.98 77.47
CA PRO A 693 -56.12 43.16 76.59
C PRO A 693 -54.70 43.61 76.17
N ALA A 694 -54.58 44.29 75.02
CA ALA A 694 -53.30 44.90 74.57
C ALA A 694 -52.96 46.22 75.30
N TRP A 695 -53.78 46.61 76.26
CA TRP A 695 -53.63 47.80 77.09
C TRP A 695 -54.16 47.53 78.49
N GLY A 696 -53.69 48.26 79.50
CA GLY A 696 -54.14 48.08 80.88
C GLY A 696 -53.47 49.03 81.88
N PHE A 697 -53.82 48.86 83.15
CA PHE A 697 -53.24 49.54 84.30
C PHE A 697 -52.25 48.62 85.04
N PRO A 698 -51.33 49.18 85.85
CA PRO A 698 -50.53 48.38 86.77
C PRO A 698 -51.42 47.50 87.66
N GLY A 699 -51.12 46.20 87.75
CA GLY A 699 -51.90 45.20 88.48
C GLY A 699 -52.95 44.44 87.65
N ASP A 700 -53.20 44.84 86.39
CA ASP A 700 -54.11 44.10 85.51
C ASP A 700 -53.50 42.77 85.06
N THR A 701 -54.35 41.74 84.90
CA THR A 701 -53.95 40.46 84.32
C THR A 701 -54.04 40.52 82.80
N ILE A 702 -52.94 40.23 82.12
CA ILE A 702 -52.82 40.21 80.67
C ILE A 702 -52.62 38.77 80.20
N SER A 703 -53.48 38.33 79.28
CA SER A 703 -53.32 37.06 78.56
C SER A 703 -52.47 37.23 77.32
N ILE A 704 -51.38 36.48 77.25
CA ILE A 704 -50.37 36.49 76.19
C ILE A 704 -50.58 35.21 75.40
N TYR A 705 -51.00 35.32 74.15
CA TYR A 705 -51.22 34.17 73.26
C TYR A 705 -50.10 34.06 72.25
N GLY A 706 -49.72 32.84 71.90
CA GLY A 706 -48.72 32.57 70.87
C GLY A 706 -48.41 31.10 70.71
N GLU A 707 -47.18 30.79 70.30
CA GLU A 707 -46.71 29.44 70.02
C GLU A 707 -45.29 29.17 70.54
N SER A 708 -45.00 27.89 70.79
CA SER A 708 -43.68 27.40 71.18
C SER A 708 -43.14 28.00 72.48
N PHE A 709 -43.99 28.29 73.47
CA PHE A 709 -43.58 28.83 74.77
C PHE A 709 -42.92 27.79 75.69
N ARG A 710 -43.05 26.51 75.35
CA ARG A 710 -42.64 25.34 76.15
C ARG A 710 -43.29 25.28 77.53
N GLU A 711 -42.92 24.25 78.28
CA GLU A 711 -43.27 24.09 79.69
C GLU A 711 -42.55 25.12 80.55
N TYR A 712 -43.29 25.70 81.51
CA TYR A 712 -42.80 26.73 82.43
C TYR A 712 -41.71 26.22 83.37
N LYS A 713 -40.68 27.03 83.57
CA LYS A 713 -39.70 26.88 84.64
C LYS A 713 -39.63 28.15 85.48
N ILE A 714 -39.22 28.00 86.74
CA ILE A 714 -39.11 29.13 87.68
C ILE A 714 -38.12 30.22 87.23
N THR A 715 -37.21 29.90 86.31
CA THR A 715 -36.27 30.85 85.70
C THR A 715 -36.89 31.69 84.57
N ASP A 716 -38.08 31.32 84.11
CA ASP A 716 -38.75 31.99 82.99
C ASP A 716 -39.53 33.21 83.49
N SER A 717 -39.56 34.27 82.69
CA SER A 717 -40.20 35.53 83.05
C SER A 717 -41.02 36.12 81.91
N VAL A 718 -42.03 36.91 82.29
CA VAL A 718 -42.75 37.81 81.38
C VAL A 718 -42.24 39.22 81.66
N MET A 719 -41.68 39.88 80.66
CA MET A 719 -41.16 41.23 80.77
C MET A 719 -42.11 42.21 80.11
N PHE A 720 -42.52 43.25 80.83
CA PHE A 720 -43.23 44.41 80.29
C PHE A 720 -42.22 45.56 80.17
N GLY A 721 -41.64 45.75 78.98
CA GLY A 721 -40.43 46.56 78.84
C GLY A 721 -39.28 45.93 79.64
N GLU A 722 -38.71 46.68 80.58
CA GLU A 722 -37.65 46.19 81.47
C GLU A 722 -38.18 45.60 82.79
N ASP A 723 -39.48 45.72 83.06
CA ASP A 723 -40.07 45.34 84.35
C ASP A 723 -40.69 43.92 84.30
N PRO A 724 -40.37 43.03 85.26
CA PRO A 724 -40.95 41.68 85.29
C PRO A 724 -42.40 41.68 85.79
N GLY A 725 -43.31 41.05 85.04
CA GLY A 725 -44.68 40.76 85.43
C GLY A 725 -44.82 39.46 86.23
N ALA A 726 -45.82 39.39 87.13
CA ALA A 726 -46.06 38.19 87.94
C ALA A 726 -46.88 37.14 87.18
N ILE A 727 -46.34 35.93 87.00
CA ILE A 727 -46.97 34.86 86.22
C ILE A 727 -48.06 34.18 87.06
N ILE A 728 -49.26 34.01 86.49
CA ILE A 728 -50.42 33.34 87.11
C ILE A 728 -50.64 31.96 86.49
N TYR A 729 -50.47 31.84 85.17
CA TYR A 729 -50.72 30.62 84.41
C TYR A 729 -49.78 30.57 83.21
N TRP A 730 -49.34 29.36 82.84
CA TRP A 730 -48.48 29.14 81.70
C TRP A 730 -48.83 27.84 80.99
N SER A 731 -48.78 27.88 79.66
CA SER A 731 -48.86 26.74 78.75
C SER A 731 -48.04 27.06 77.50
N ASP A 732 -47.86 26.07 76.61
CA ASP A 732 -47.08 26.24 75.38
C ASP A 732 -47.64 27.31 74.41
N THR A 733 -48.90 27.71 74.58
CA THR A 733 -49.59 28.68 73.68
C THR A 733 -50.22 29.87 74.39
N MET A 734 -50.20 29.90 75.73
CA MET A 734 -50.85 30.94 76.51
C MET A 734 -50.17 31.16 77.87
N VAL A 735 -49.90 32.43 78.20
CA VAL A 735 -49.40 32.86 79.51
C VAL A 735 -50.31 33.95 80.08
N ASN A 736 -50.69 33.87 81.35
CA ASN A 736 -51.32 34.99 82.07
C ASN A 736 -50.32 35.61 83.02
N ALA A 737 -50.12 36.92 82.91
CA ALA A 737 -49.23 37.66 83.80
C ALA A 737 -49.84 38.98 84.27
N ILE A 738 -49.49 39.39 85.49
CA ILE A 738 -49.89 40.66 86.09
C ILE A 738 -48.91 41.75 85.68
N ALA A 739 -49.42 42.86 85.13
CA ALA A 739 -48.60 44.02 84.78
C ALA A 739 -47.96 44.65 86.04
N PRO A 740 -46.65 44.93 86.05
CA PRO A 740 -45.96 45.41 87.25
C PRO A 740 -46.35 46.85 87.64
N PRO A 741 -46.16 47.26 88.92
CA PRO A 741 -46.54 48.60 89.42
C PRO A 741 -45.93 49.78 88.65
N GLN A 742 -44.74 49.61 88.07
CA GLN A 742 -43.99 50.64 87.34
C GLN A 742 -44.12 50.51 85.81
N VAL A 743 -45.04 49.66 85.32
CA VAL A 743 -45.16 49.36 83.89
C VAL A 743 -45.27 50.63 83.05
N THR A 744 -44.50 50.68 81.97
CA THR A 744 -44.57 51.71 80.94
C THR A 744 -45.10 51.14 79.63
N THR A 745 -45.54 52.02 78.72
CA THR A 745 -45.94 51.57 77.36
C THR A 745 -44.70 51.04 76.63
N GLY A 746 -44.75 49.80 76.18
CA GLY A 746 -43.61 49.11 75.58
C GLY A 746 -43.92 47.65 75.25
N ASP A 747 -42.93 46.95 74.69
CA ASP A 747 -43.09 45.55 74.28
C ASP A 747 -43.21 44.62 75.49
N VAL A 748 -44.14 43.68 75.40
CA VAL A 748 -44.17 42.49 76.24
C VAL A 748 -43.37 41.38 75.57
N ARG A 749 -42.48 40.75 76.32
CA ARG A 749 -41.62 39.65 75.86
C ARG A 749 -41.65 38.50 76.87
N LEU A 750 -41.50 37.27 76.36
CA LEU A 750 -41.25 36.08 77.16
C LEU A 750 -39.75 35.79 77.17
N HIS A 751 -39.21 35.54 78.35
CA HIS A 751 -37.85 35.05 78.54
C HIS A 751 -37.94 33.60 79.03
N VAL A 752 -37.58 32.65 78.17
CA VAL A 752 -37.75 31.21 78.44
C VAL A 752 -36.43 30.50 78.18
N LEU A 753 -35.89 29.81 79.19
CA LEU A 753 -34.61 29.09 79.08
C LEU A 753 -33.45 29.93 78.51
N GLY A 754 -33.44 31.24 78.81
CA GLY A 754 -32.43 32.18 78.29
C GLY A 754 -32.65 32.65 76.85
N GLN A 755 -33.75 32.28 76.21
CA GLN A 755 -34.20 32.78 74.90
C GLN A 755 -35.27 33.85 75.07
N VAL A 756 -35.37 34.77 74.12
CA VAL A 756 -36.29 35.92 74.18
C VAL A 756 -37.27 35.85 73.00
N SER A 757 -38.57 35.98 73.27
CA SER A 757 -39.59 36.03 72.21
C SER A 757 -39.52 37.35 71.44
N ASN A 758 -40.26 37.45 70.34
CA ASN A 758 -40.63 38.75 69.79
C ASN A 758 -41.34 39.63 70.84
N GLY A 759 -41.29 40.94 70.61
CA GLY A 759 -42.04 41.93 71.37
C GLY A 759 -43.44 42.16 70.79
N VAL A 760 -44.44 42.26 71.66
CA VAL A 760 -45.78 42.74 71.29
C VAL A 760 -46.14 43.94 72.15
N LEU A 761 -46.50 45.05 71.53
CA LEU A 761 -46.75 46.32 72.20
C LEU A 761 -47.90 46.21 73.21
N PHE A 762 -47.62 46.58 74.46
CA PHE A 762 -48.60 46.83 75.51
C PHE A 762 -48.69 48.33 75.80
N THR A 763 -49.91 48.88 75.83
CA THR A 763 -50.14 50.31 76.09
C THR A 763 -50.67 50.54 77.51
N VAL A 764 -49.96 51.35 78.28
CA VAL A 764 -50.41 51.74 79.63
C VAL A 764 -51.46 52.84 79.52
N ALA A 765 -52.66 52.58 80.02
CA ALA A 765 -53.74 53.56 80.02
C ALA A 765 -53.41 54.72 80.98
N ARG A 766 -53.36 55.96 80.47
CA ARG A 766 -53.27 57.18 81.29
C ARG A 766 -54.68 57.73 81.54
N PRO A 767 -55.05 58.10 82.77
CA PRO A 767 -56.26 58.89 82.97
C PRO A 767 -56.12 60.23 82.22
N PRO A 768 -57.20 60.75 81.59
CA PRO A 768 -57.13 62.02 80.87
C PRO A 768 -56.68 63.16 81.79
N ALA A 769 -55.87 64.07 81.26
CA ALA A 769 -55.40 65.25 82.00
C ALA A 769 -56.60 66.07 82.48
N MET A 770 -56.66 66.33 83.79
CA MET A 770 -57.71 67.11 84.43
C MET A 770 -57.57 68.59 84.00
N GLY A 771 -58.29 68.98 82.94
CA GLY A 771 -58.37 70.37 82.51
C GLY A 771 -59.23 71.17 83.47
N TYR A 772 -58.61 72.07 84.24
CA TYR A 772 -59.34 73.05 85.05
C TYR A 772 -59.94 74.12 84.13
N LEU A 773 -61.26 74.08 83.91
CA LEU A 773 -62.00 75.26 83.44
C LEU A 773 -62.24 76.17 84.64
N ARG A 774 -61.60 77.35 84.63
CA ARG A 774 -61.85 78.42 85.61
C ARG A 774 -63.03 79.25 85.10
N ASP A 775 -64.18 79.14 85.76
CA ASP A 775 -65.30 80.07 85.63
C ASP A 775 -65.23 81.07 86.80
N GLU A 776 -65.09 82.37 86.50
CA GLU A 776 -64.94 83.44 87.49
C GLU A 776 -66.28 83.92 88.09
N SER A 777 -67.37 83.13 88.00
CA SER A 777 -68.70 83.61 88.39
C SER A 777 -69.44 82.83 89.49
N LEU A 778 -68.88 81.78 90.12
CA LEU A 778 -69.60 81.05 91.19
C LEU A 778 -68.71 80.58 92.36
N ASP A 779 -68.87 81.22 93.51
CA ASP A 779 -68.42 80.73 94.83
C ASP A 779 -69.23 79.48 95.23
N LYS A 780 -68.75 78.29 94.84
CA LYS A 780 -69.04 76.98 95.48
C LYS A 780 -68.22 75.86 94.83
N VAL A 781 -67.30 75.28 95.60
CA VAL A 781 -66.59 74.05 95.24
C VAL A 781 -67.57 72.87 95.34
N CYS A 782 -67.91 72.24 94.21
CA CYS A 782 -68.54 70.92 94.17
C CYS A 782 -67.50 69.85 93.89
N ILE A 783 -67.27 68.96 94.85
CA ILE A 783 -66.57 67.69 94.64
C ILE A 783 -67.63 66.68 94.18
N LEU A 784 -67.50 66.15 92.96
CA LEU A 784 -68.29 64.99 92.50
C LEU A 784 -67.37 63.75 92.43
N PRO A 785 -67.80 62.58 92.94
CA PRO A 785 -67.02 61.36 92.94
C PRO A 785 -67.04 60.69 91.55
N ALA A 786 -65.88 60.18 91.13
CA ALA A 786 -65.66 59.52 89.86
C ALA A 786 -66.49 58.23 89.72
N LYS A 787 -67.38 58.21 88.73
CA LYS A 787 -67.83 56.98 88.08
C LYS A 787 -68.36 57.34 86.69
N LEU A 788 -67.53 57.17 85.66
CA LEU A 788 -68.03 56.98 84.31
C LEU A 788 -67.22 55.91 83.60
N VAL A 789 -67.95 54.84 83.33
CA VAL A 789 -67.65 53.70 82.46
C VAL A 789 -67.23 54.23 81.09
N TRP A 790 -66.16 53.67 80.53
CA TRP A 790 -65.89 53.76 79.10
C TRP A 790 -65.91 52.35 78.52
N THR A 791 -66.95 52.09 77.72
CA THR A 791 -66.98 51.04 76.71
C THR A 791 -66.17 51.49 75.51
N TYR A 792 -65.25 50.65 75.05
CA TYR A 792 -65.04 50.36 73.62
C TYR A 792 -64.59 48.91 73.47
#